data_AF-A0A2N2X5F6-F1
#
_entry.id   AF-A0A2N2X5F6-F1
#
_cell.length_a   1.000
_cell.length_b   1.000
_cell.length_c   1.000
_cell.angle_alpha   90.00
_cell.angle_beta   90.00
_cell.angle_gamma   90.00
#
_symmetry.space_group_name_H-M   'P 1'
#
loop_
_entity.id
_entity.type
_entity.pdbx_description
1 polymer ?
#
loop_
_entity_poly.entity_id
_entity_poly.type
_entity_poly.pdbx_seq_one_letter_code
_entity_poly.pdbx_strand_id
1 'polypeptide(L)'
;MIKTKPAAFVKGNKYAILFLFFTLAGWVISQSKVQLHESAQVAYAFNQQLIEKEHQAEQWMDTLFKQLENNTFHSWINRNSYTIDNWYKDKGLAFYVFKENQLWYWTHNALVLPNDTLWYHANFQNLGNAWSEVRSLKQNNLLLIALIPIKNSYPYENEYLKNTFHPSFKLKCPMSLTVDNSQGKPIYSKEGTYLFSLQNDQTCEHKSKTRLAIFLLLTALIFGLLFIREKFKGQKFSINQFLVFSTVLIVLRALMQIIQQPSFLGTLPVFQPQYFAFSVLFPSLGDLLITISLLVYLLLIFYSKVELVPAKTIPAWQANFTGWIWLLFIAAYAALVHILFYHLLIDSNFHYEAYDILNLSVFSLIGYFILMSLFIGLVLLLDKAANQLKGQVSPARWLQWVIIVLTVVSPILYVSNQKEGLIPTFFFALMIVFWYWIRQKFSPRFGMVIILIALFSAYATYFIRVQNHSKRIEESKVLAVNLAREQDPVAEVIIGEMLQTLHSDSTLIDILQEEWFRFDELIQYLNSNYFTGYLGRYNFQLTLCNPTDSVLLEGTDERWAHCHSFFDTLISKNGTKTAIPGLYHLKNRIGGINYFVETTFYLTSGWEDVTLFLELISKPNFEVLGYPELLLEKPLGLYSSYTDLSFAKYTNNQLVEHSGDYPYALDQPAYLQTNDEFKVFQEQDYDHLLYQTGESAVLVSFPMVKFYNVVISFTYIFLFLLFLVTGLLILGNRFTPIIDFQFNIRNKIVYSLITLLLVSLIIIGGATVFYTYQQYERTQNDLLAEKMQSVLIEIEHKLSNITTLKELEPTYLSSLLVKFSNVFYTDINLYDTNGYLLSTSRNEIFEKKLTSPKMHARAYREMVINKKARVVHKEHIGNLEYYSAYLPFVGANRKLLAYINLPYFTREVVFRQELLRVVVAVINIYAFLIMLGIAIAIYMSNRITEPLRMLQNRINKIDLSKKNERINYKGNDEIAQLVYEYNRMLDALDSSAKLLAKSERELAWREMAQQIAHEIKNPLTPMKLSTQQLERSWVNKDADFEQRLKRFTSNLIEQIDSLSAIASAFSQFAQMPQPRTEKVNLVERLMQSTQLFKECTYVEVDFDFDTHQAIYIKADNERMLQVFNNLIKNAIQAIPPTKQGKVHLKLNQKNDKVLVSIGDNGVGISKEFENNMFQPNFTTKSSGTGLGLAIVKNIVEEFGGSIWFESEYGKGTTFFVSFPVIDTITRIYS
;
A
#
# COMPACT_ATOMS: atom_id res chain seq x y z
N MET A 1 57.95 10.77 -14.69
CA MET A 1 57.32 11.66 -13.70
C MET A 1 55.81 11.44 -13.69
N ILE A 2 55.38 10.93 -12.54
CA ILE A 2 54.04 10.56 -12.06
C ILE A 2 52.97 11.62 -12.39
N LYS A 3 51.92 11.23 -13.14
CA LYS A 3 50.59 11.88 -13.15
C LYS A 3 49.57 10.89 -12.60
N THR A 4 49.43 10.84 -11.28
CA THR A 4 48.37 10.09 -10.58
C THR A 4 47.03 10.80 -10.77
N LYS A 5 46.05 10.09 -11.34
CA LYS A 5 44.63 10.45 -11.37
C LYS A 5 44.04 10.42 -9.93
N PRO A 6 43.60 11.53 -9.32
CA PRO A 6 42.93 11.50 -8.01
C PRO A 6 41.40 11.46 -8.14
N ALA A 7 40.82 11.60 -9.34
CA ALA A 7 39.40 11.90 -9.49
C ALA A 7 38.46 10.67 -9.49
N ALA A 8 38.98 9.45 -9.59
CA ALA A 8 38.15 8.23 -9.63
C ALA A 8 37.84 7.65 -8.23
N PHE A 9 38.69 7.92 -7.23
CA PHE A 9 38.55 7.35 -5.89
C PHE A 9 37.47 8.03 -5.03
N VAL A 10 37.13 9.28 -5.34
CA VAL A 10 36.20 10.10 -4.52
C VAL A 10 34.72 9.88 -4.89
N LYS A 11 34.40 9.37 -6.09
CA LYS A 11 32.99 9.23 -6.52
C LYS A 11 32.25 8.06 -5.86
N GLY A 12 32.87 6.89 -5.70
CA GLY A 12 32.22 5.70 -5.12
C GLY A 12 32.13 5.67 -3.58
N ASN A 13 32.83 6.57 -2.89
CA ASN A 13 32.87 6.60 -1.42
C ASN A 13 31.95 7.66 -0.79
N LYS A 14 31.22 8.46 -1.58
CA LYS A 14 30.34 9.51 -1.03
C LYS A 14 29.24 8.94 -0.14
N TYR A 15 28.60 7.84 -0.56
CA TYR A 15 27.54 7.22 0.23
C TYR A 15 28.06 6.50 1.48
N ALA A 16 29.28 5.94 1.46
CA ALA A 16 29.91 5.37 2.65
C ALA A 16 30.24 6.45 3.69
N ILE A 17 30.78 7.58 3.24
CA ILE A 17 31.08 8.72 4.11
C ILE A 17 29.78 9.26 4.71
N LEU A 18 28.72 9.41 3.91
CA LEU A 18 27.41 9.83 4.41
C LEU A 18 26.79 8.80 5.37
N PHE A 19 26.87 7.51 5.08
CA PHE A 19 26.45 6.44 5.98
C PHE A 19 27.15 6.53 7.33
N LEU A 20 28.49 6.62 7.33
CA LEU A 20 29.30 6.74 8.54
C LEU A 20 29.01 8.05 9.30
N PHE A 21 28.86 9.16 8.59
CA PHE A 21 28.52 10.45 9.18
C PHE A 21 27.16 10.42 9.88
N PHE A 22 26.12 9.94 9.19
CA PHE A 22 24.77 9.90 9.76
C PHE A 22 24.61 8.83 10.84
N THR A 23 25.31 7.69 10.76
CA THR A 23 25.36 6.71 11.86
C THR A 23 26.05 7.30 13.09
N LEU A 24 27.21 7.93 12.92
CA LEU A 24 27.93 8.56 14.02
C LEU A 24 27.12 9.72 14.62
N ALA A 25 26.54 10.59 13.79
CA ALA A 25 25.71 11.70 14.25
C ALA A 25 24.45 11.23 14.99
N GLY A 26 23.76 10.21 14.45
CA GLY A 26 22.60 9.59 15.09
C GLY A 26 22.96 8.93 16.43
N TRP A 27 24.12 8.27 16.50
CA TRP A 27 24.63 7.66 17.74
C TRP A 27 25.07 8.71 18.78
N VAL A 28 25.77 9.77 18.37
CA VAL A 28 26.18 10.86 19.28
C VAL A 28 24.95 11.59 19.82
N ILE A 29 23.94 11.86 18.98
CA ILE A 29 22.70 12.51 19.43
C ILE A 29 21.91 11.60 20.37
N SER A 30 21.88 10.28 20.13
CA SER A 30 21.20 9.33 21.02
C SER A 30 21.90 9.15 22.36
N GLN A 31 23.23 9.30 22.42
CA GLN A 31 24.02 9.24 23.66
C GLN A 31 24.08 10.59 24.41
N SER A 32 23.66 11.69 23.79
CA SER A 32 23.72 13.02 24.41
C SER A 32 22.68 13.16 25.55
N LYS A 33 23.10 12.86 26.79
CA LYS A 33 22.34 13.22 27.99
C LYS A 33 22.36 14.74 28.15
N VAL A 34 21.20 15.39 28.09
CA VAL A 34 21.06 16.77 28.59
C VAL A 34 20.52 16.71 30.00
N GLN A 35 21.37 17.10 30.94
CA GLN A 35 21.03 17.22 32.35
C GLN A 35 21.04 18.71 32.75
N LEU A 36 20.05 19.09 33.57
CA LEU A 36 19.98 20.25 34.47
C LEU A 36 19.89 21.69 33.90
N HIS A 37 20.46 22.03 32.74
CA HIS A 37 20.46 23.43 32.27
C HIS A 37 19.11 23.92 31.67
N GLU A 38 18.22 23.01 31.28
CA GLU A 38 16.94 23.38 30.65
C GLU A 38 15.84 23.76 31.66
N SER A 39 15.85 23.27 32.90
CA SER A 39 14.75 23.53 33.85
C SER A 39 14.61 25.02 34.21
N ALA A 40 15.72 25.74 34.34
CA ALA A 40 15.73 27.19 34.56
C ALA A 40 15.21 27.97 33.34
N GLN A 41 15.54 27.54 32.13
CA GLN A 41 15.05 28.16 30.90
C GLN A 41 13.55 27.90 30.68
N VAL A 42 13.09 26.68 30.98
CA VAL A 42 11.67 26.32 30.94
C VAL A 42 10.89 27.13 31.98
N ALA A 43 11.39 27.25 33.21
CA ALA A 43 10.77 28.09 34.23
C ALA A 43 10.72 29.56 33.83
N TYR A 44 11.81 30.11 33.29
CA TYR A 44 11.83 31.49 32.79
C TYR A 44 10.83 31.71 31.65
N ALA A 45 10.80 30.81 30.66
CA ALA A 45 9.86 30.90 29.54
C ALA A 45 8.40 30.76 29.99
N PHE A 46 8.14 29.90 30.97
CA PHE A 46 6.83 29.77 31.60
C PHE A 46 6.44 31.08 32.30
N ASN A 47 7.35 31.65 33.09
CA ASN A 47 7.13 32.90 33.83
C ASN A 47 6.80 34.07 32.88
N GLN A 48 7.50 34.19 31.76
CA GLN A 48 7.21 35.22 30.75
C GLN A 48 5.81 35.05 30.13
N GLN A 49 5.40 33.81 29.84
CA GLN A 49 4.04 33.54 29.34
C GLN A 49 2.97 33.82 30.39
N LEU A 50 3.27 33.56 31.66
CA LEU A 50 2.37 33.89 32.77
C LEU A 50 2.17 35.40 32.87
N ILE A 51 3.26 36.19 32.89
CA ILE A 51 3.21 37.66 32.92
C ILE A 51 2.43 38.22 31.72
N GLU A 52 2.60 37.65 30.52
CA GLU A 52 1.82 38.06 29.35
C GLU A 52 0.31 37.80 29.55
N LYS A 53 -0.05 36.65 30.13
CA LYS A 53 -1.45 36.32 30.44
C LYS A 53 -2.02 37.19 31.54
N GLU A 54 -1.25 37.52 32.57
CA GLU A 54 -1.65 38.47 33.60
C GLU A 54 -1.96 39.83 32.99
N HIS A 55 -1.12 40.33 32.08
CA HIS A 55 -1.38 41.59 31.39
C HIS A 55 -2.65 41.53 30.53
N GLN A 56 -2.87 40.41 29.81
CA GLN A 56 -4.11 40.21 29.06
C GLN A 56 -5.33 40.14 29.98
N ALA A 57 -5.23 39.45 31.12
CA ALA A 57 -6.29 39.38 32.12
C ALA A 57 -6.67 40.79 32.58
N GLU A 58 -5.71 41.59 33.06
CA GLU A 58 -5.93 42.99 33.49
C GLU A 58 -6.62 43.83 32.41
N GLN A 59 -6.14 43.78 31.15
CA GLN A 59 -6.75 44.53 30.04
C GLN A 59 -8.22 44.15 29.80
N TRP A 60 -8.55 42.86 29.88
CA TRP A 60 -9.91 42.39 29.73
C TRP A 60 -10.76 42.71 30.96
N MET A 61 -10.20 42.65 32.17
CA MET A 61 -10.86 43.09 33.40
C MET A 61 -11.27 44.55 33.29
N ASP A 62 -10.37 45.44 32.88
CA ASP A 62 -10.66 46.87 32.66
C ASP A 62 -11.76 47.09 31.62
N THR A 63 -11.72 46.30 30.53
CA THR A 63 -12.73 46.37 29.47
C THR A 63 -14.10 45.94 29.99
N LEU A 64 -14.18 44.80 30.67
CA LEU A 64 -15.42 44.29 31.26
C LEU A 64 -15.97 45.26 32.30
N PHE A 65 -15.09 45.83 33.12
CA PHE A 65 -15.45 46.80 34.13
C PHE A 65 -16.08 48.06 33.52
N LYS A 66 -15.47 48.63 32.48
CA LYS A 66 -16.06 49.78 31.73
C LYS A 66 -17.44 49.46 31.14
N GLN A 67 -17.67 48.23 30.68
CA GLN A 67 -18.98 47.83 30.15
C GLN A 67 -20.02 47.62 31.25
N LEU A 68 -19.59 47.21 32.45
CA LEU A 68 -20.44 47.10 33.64
C LEU A 68 -20.88 48.48 34.12
N GLU A 69 -19.96 49.46 34.19
CA GLU A 69 -20.28 50.84 34.59
C GLU A 69 -21.21 51.53 33.59
N ASN A 70 -21.00 51.32 32.30
CA ASN A 70 -21.81 51.93 31.24
C ASN A 70 -23.18 51.26 31.02
N ASN A 71 -23.56 50.25 31.83
CA ASN A 71 -24.77 49.43 31.64
C ASN A 71 -24.89 48.77 30.24
N THR A 72 -23.78 48.63 29.51
CA THR A 72 -23.74 48.02 28.16
C THR A 72 -23.31 46.57 28.16
N PHE A 73 -22.97 46.00 29.33
CA PHE A 73 -22.40 44.66 29.51
C PHE A 73 -23.09 43.55 28.71
N HIS A 74 -24.41 43.36 28.87
CA HIS A 74 -25.13 42.30 28.14
C HIS A 74 -25.08 42.47 26.62
N SER A 75 -25.23 43.71 26.13
CA SER A 75 -25.14 44.03 24.69
C SER A 75 -23.73 43.79 24.14
N TRP A 76 -22.71 44.02 24.97
CA TRP A 76 -21.31 43.84 24.60
C TRP A 76 -20.94 42.37 24.57
N ILE A 77 -21.37 41.60 25.58
CA ILE A 77 -21.16 40.14 25.62
C ILE A 77 -21.83 39.47 24.43
N ASN A 78 -23.06 39.85 24.08
CA ASN A 78 -23.74 39.26 22.92
C ASN A 78 -22.98 39.54 21.60
N ARG A 79 -22.50 40.77 21.41
CA ARG A 79 -21.69 41.16 20.23
C ARG A 79 -20.33 40.45 20.17
N ASN A 80 -19.73 40.14 21.32
CA ASN A 80 -18.41 39.51 21.42
C ASN A 80 -18.48 38.02 21.84
N SER A 81 -19.66 37.41 21.71
CA SER A 81 -19.95 36.06 22.23
C SER A 81 -18.96 35.01 21.72
N TYR A 82 -18.65 35.01 20.43
CA TYR A 82 -17.68 34.09 19.83
C TYR A 82 -16.27 34.21 20.44
N THR A 83 -15.83 35.43 20.74
CA THR A 83 -14.50 35.67 21.33
C THR A 83 -14.46 35.25 22.79
N ILE A 84 -15.53 35.54 23.56
CA ILE A 84 -15.63 35.23 24.98
C ILE A 84 -15.70 33.72 25.20
N ASP A 85 -16.50 33.01 24.41
CA ASP A 85 -16.67 31.55 24.53
C ASP A 85 -15.34 30.79 24.32
N ASN A 86 -14.38 31.38 23.61
CA ASN A 86 -13.07 30.79 23.33
C ASN A 86 -11.94 31.28 24.26
N TRP A 87 -12.17 32.23 25.18
CA TRP A 87 -11.12 32.76 26.07
C TRP A 87 -10.44 31.69 26.93
N TYR A 88 -11.22 30.78 27.49
CA TYR A 88 -10.67 29.69 28.30
C TYR A 88 -9.78 28.78 27.45
N LYS A 89 -10.29 28.30 26.31
CA LYS A 89 -9.57 27.37 25.42
C LYS A 89 -8.32 27.98 24.80
N ASP A 90 -8.43 29.16 24.21
CA ASP A 90 -7.35 29.76 23.41
C ASP A 90 -6.35 30.54 24.28
N LYS A 91 -6.86 31.27 25.28
CA LYS A 91 -6.04 32.17 26.11
C LYS A 91 -5.75 31.60 27.50
N GLY A 92 -6.55 30.66 27.99
CA GLY A 92 -6.45 30.18 29.38
C GLY A 92 -6.87 31.26 30.36
N LEU A 93 -8.01 31.90 30.12
CA LEU A 93 -8.56 32.95 30.98
C LEU A 93 -10.05 32.69 31.24
N ALA A 94 -10.47 32.77 32.50
CA ALA A 94 -11.88 32.74 32.89
C ALA A 94 -12.19 33.94 33.80
N PHE A 95 -13.34 34.58 33.59
CA PHE A 95 -13.76 35.75 34.35
C PHE A 95 -15.07 35.50 35.09
N TYR A 96 -15.15 36.03 36.30
CA TYR A 96 -16.28 35.92 37.21
C TYR A 96 -16.61 37.29 37.76
N VAL A 97 -17.88 37.69 37.67
CA VAL A 97 -18.38 39.00 38.08
C VAL A 97 -19.30 38.82 39.27
N PHE A 98 -18.97 39.48 40.36
CA PHE A 98 -19.74 39.50 41.60
C PHE A 98 -20.36 40.89 41.80
N LYS A 99 -21.63 40.92 42.20
CA LYS A 99 -22.36 42.13 42.58
C LYS A 99 -22.90 41.91 43.99
N GLU A 100 -22.61 42.83 44.91
CA GLU A 100 -23.03 42.70 46.32
C GLU A 100 -22.61 41.36 46.95
N ASN A 101 -21.37 40.93 46.67
CA ASN A 101 -20.79 39.64 47.07
C ASN A 101 -21.50 38.38 46.51
N GLN A 102 -22.47 38.51 45.60
CA GLN A 102 -23.07 37.37 44.90
C GLN A 102 -22.54 37.24 43.49
N LEU A 103 -22.20 36.01 43.06
CA LEU A 103 -21.77 35.78 41.68
C LEU A 103 -22.95 36.05 40.73
N TRP A 104 -22.74 37.02 39.85
CA TRP A 104 -23.73 37.53 38.90
C TRP A 104 -23.50 37.03 37.48
N TYR A 105 -22.24 36.86 37.03
CA TYR A 105 -21.92 36.36 35.69
C TYR A 105 -20.57 35.62 35.65
N TRP A 106 -20.42 34.67 34.74
CA TRP A 106 -19.17 33.94 34.49
C TRP A 106 -18.97 33.68 32.99
N THR A 107 -17.71 33.64 32.54
CA THR A 107 -17.40 33.39 31.12
C THR A 107 -17.19 31.91 30.79
N HIS A 108 -16.97 31.05 31.79
CA HIS A 108 -16.83 29.61 31.64
C HIS A 108 -17.18 28.88 32.94
N ASN A 109 -17.59 27.61 32.87
CA ASN A 109 -17.93 26.76 34.03
C ASN A 109 -16.91 25.63 34.29
N ALA A 110 -15.69 25.70 33.73
CA ALA A 110 -14.72 24.61 33.86
C ALA A 110 -14.06 24.57 35.24
N LEU A 111 -13.89 25.73 35.89
CA LEU A 111 -13.23 25.86 37.18
C LEU A 111 -14.27 25.88 38.30
N VAL A 112 -14.06 25.07 39.33
CA VAL A 112 -14.93 25.03 40.51
C VAL A 112 -14.57 26.18 41.45
N LEU A 113 -15.55 26.96 41.90
CA LEU A 113 -15.29 28.01 42.88
C LEU A 113 -15.48 27.46 44.30
N PRO A 114 -14.53 27.69 45.22
CA PRO A 114 -14.73 27.38 46.63
C PRO A 114 -15.91 28.16 47.21
N ASN A 115 -16.59 27.56 48.21
CA ASN A 115 -17.79 28.14 48.83
C ASN A 115 -17.47 29.32 49.78
N ASP A 116 -16.24 29.41 50.26
CA ASP A 116 -15.78 30.51 51.10
C ASP A 116 -15.43 31.75 50.26
N THR A 117 -15.24 32.90 50.91
CA THR A 117 -14.83 34.14 50.24
C THR A 117 -13.32 34.39 50.31
N LEU A 118 -12.56 33.53 50.99
CA LEU A 118 -11.14 33.75 51.24
C LEU A 118 -10.27 33.41 50.02
N TRP A 119 -10.71 32.48 49.16
CA TRP A 119 -9.92 32.00 48.02
C TRP A 119 -9.56 33.09 47.01
N TYR A 120 -10.37 34.15 46.87
CA TYR A 120 -10.09 35.23 45.92
C TYR A 120 -9.16 36.33 46.47
N HIS A 121 -8.71 36.19 47.71
CA HIS A 121 -7.65 37.00 48.31
C HIS A 121 -6.26 36.37 48.18
N ALA A 122 -6.18 35.08 47.85
CA ALA A 122 -4.92 34.40 47.56
C ALA A 122 -4.48 34.65 46.11
N ASN A 123 -3.20 34.92 45.88
CA ASN A 123 -2.68 35.10 44.52
C ASN A 123 -2.66 33.78 43.72
N PHE A 124 -2.55 32.63 44.40
CA PHE A 124 -2.48 31.30 43.79
C PHE A 124 -3.21 30.29 44.67
N GLN A 125 -4.12 29.51 44.08
CA GLN A 125 -5.00 28.61 44.83
C GLN A 125 -5.31 27.33 44.04
N ASN A 126 -5.45 26.20 44.76
CA ASN A 126 -6.09 25.01 44.20
C ASN A 126 -7.61 25.15 44.32
N LEU A 127 -8.29 25.20 43.18
CA LEU A 127 -9.74 25.32 43.09
C LEU A 127 -10.47 23.97 43.19
N GLY A 128 -9.72 22.89 43.44
CA GLY A 128 -10.21 21.52 43.54
C GLY A 128 -9.95 20.71 42.28
N ASN A 129 -10.11 21.30 41.09
CA ASN A 129 -9.87 20.64 39.80
C ASN A 129 -8.82 21.31 38.93
N ALA A 130 -8.31 22.46 39.36
CA ALA A 130 -7.18 23.13 38.74
C ALA A 130 -6.48 24.06 39.74
N TRP A 131 -5.16 24.10 39.64
CA TRP A 131 -4.35 25.17 40.21
C TRP A 131 -4.46 26.41 39.34
N SER A 132 -4.87 27.52 39.92
CA SER A 132 -5.10 28.77 39.20
C SER A 132 -4.48 29.94 39.94
N GLU A 133 -3.96 30.88 39.17
CA GLU A 133 -3.65 32.20 39.67
C GLU A 133 -4.94 33.04 39.70
N VAL A 134 -5.12 33.82 40.76
CA VAL A 134 -6.31 34.64 40.97
C VAL A 134 -5.94 36.12 40.92
N ARG A 135 -6.63 36.86 40.05
CA ARG A 135 -6.56 38.32 39.97
C ARG A 135 -7.92 38.89 40.28
N SER A 136 -7.99 39.86 41.19
CA SER A 136 -9.24 40.51 41.58
C SER A 136 -9.16 42.01 41.39
N LEU A 137 -10.26 42.59 40.91
CA LEU A 137 -10.47 44.02 40.76
C LEU A 137 -11.78 44.38 41.44
N LYS A 138 -11.71 45.15 42.53
CA LYS A 138 -12.87 45.57 43.31
C LYS A 138 -13.03 47.08 43.24
N GLN A 139 -14.19 47.54 42.82
CA GLN A 139 -14.54 48.96 42.81
C GLN A 139 -16.05 49.10 43.04
N ASN A 140 -16.43 49.91 44.03
CA ASN A 140 -17.80 50.04 44.56
C ASN A 140 -18.40 48.67 44.98
N ASN A 141 -19.62 48.36 44.54
CA ASN A 141 -20.33 47.09 44.82
C ASN A 141 -20.01 45.97 43.80
N LEU A 142 -19.04 46.17 42.90
CA LEU A 142 -18.63 45.21 41.89
C LEU A 142 -17.25 44.63 42.21
N LEU A 143 -17.15 43.32 42.14
CA LEU A 143 -15.91 42.56 42.24
C LEU A 143 -15.77 41.71 41.00
N LEU A 144 -14.69 41.91 40.25
CA LEU A 144 -14.38 41.14 39.06
C LEU A 144 -13.14 40.29 39.33
N ILE A 145 -13.24 39.00 39.07
CA ILE A 145 -12.18 38.02 39.28
C ILE A 145 -11.78 37.43 37.93
N ALA A 146 -10.49 37.41 37.64
CA ALA A 146 -9.90 36.66 36.55
C ALA A 146 -9.11 35.47 37.12
N LEU A 147 -9.38 34.29 36.57
CA LEU A 147 -8.69 33.05 36.87
C LEU A 147 -7.81 32.66 35.67
N ILE A 148 -6.53 32.43 35.96
CA ILE A 148 -5.56 31.93 35.00
C ILE A 148 -5.25 30.47 35.38
N PRO A 149 -5.94 29.48 34.79
CA PRO A 149 -5.67 28.07 35.07
C PRO A 149 -4.25 27.69 34.65
N ILE A 150 -3.46 27.25 35.61
CA ILE A 150 -2.06 26.85 35.44
C ILE A 150 -1.98 25.37 35.09
N LYS A 151 -2.56 24.50 35.94
CA LYS A 151 -2.47 23.05 35.82
C LYS A 151 -3.75 22.39 36.32
N ASN A 152 -4.28 21.44 35.56
CA ASN A 152 -5.43 20.63 35.98
C ASN A 152 -5.04 19.70 37.14
N SER A 153 -5.99 19.45 38.03
CA SER A 153 -5.83 18.68 39.27
C SER A 153 -7.08 17.83 39.55
N TYR A 154 -7.48 17.00 38.58
CA TYR A 154 -8.54 16.01 38.75
C TYR A 154 -8.11 14.91 39.74
N PRO A 155 -9.08 14.31 40.47
CA PRO A 155 -8.80 13.24 41.44
C PRO A 155 -8.24 11.97 40.79
N TYR A 156 -8.47 11.75 39.49
CA TYR A 156 -7.94 10.63 38.72
C TYR A 156 -7.71 11.01 37.25
N GLU A 157 -6.95 10.16 36.54
CA GLU A 157 -6.61 10.35 35.13
C GLU A 157 -7.14 9.21 34.25
N ASN A 158 -7.78 9.56 33.14
CA ASN A 158 -8.26 8.63 32.12
C ASN A 158 -7.99 9.19 30.70
N GLU A 159 -8.67 8.67 29.67
CA GLU A 159 -8.47 9.15 28.30
C GLU A 159 -8.83 10.63 28.14
N TYR A 160 -9.87 11.09 28.87
CA TYR A 160 -10.43 12.44 28.79
C TYR A 160 -9.84 13.40 29.83
N LEU A 161 -9.61 12.94 31.06
CA LEU A 161 -9.11 13.72 32.19
C LEU A 161 -7.61 13.50 32.37
N LYS A 162 -6.81 14.57 32.25
CA LYS A 162 -5.35 14.52 32.42
C LYS A 162 -4.87 15.71 33.24
N ASN A 163 -4.03 15.47 34.26
CA ASN A 163 -3.48 16.50 35.15
C ASN A 163 -2.26 17.15 34.52
N THR A 164 -2.49 17.81 33.38
CA THR A 164 -1.49 18.51 32.59
C THR A 164 -1.59 20.02 32.80
N PHE A 165 -0.49 20.72 32.52
CA PHE A 165 -0.52 22.18 32.45
C PHE A 165 -1.46 22.64 31.35
N HIS A 166 -2.13 23.77 31.56
CA HIS A 166 -3.07 24.31 30.59
C HIS A 166 -2.35 24.48 29.22
N PRO A 167 -2.95 24.03 28.10
CA PRO A 167 -2.28 24.00 26.79
C PRO A 167 -1.72 25.35 26.32
N SER A 168 -2.28 26.44 26.84
CA SER A 168 -1.88 27.81 26.53
C SER A 168 -0.46 28.19 27.01
N PHE A 169 0.19 27.38 27.87
CA PHE A 169 1.59 27.58 28.32
C PHE A 169 2.66 26.87 27.47
N LYS A 170 2.26 26.10 26.44
CA LYS A 170 3.16 25.47 25.45
C LYS A 170 4.40 24.75 26.04
N LEU A 171 4.24 24.12 27.20
CA LEU A 171 5.33 23.40 27.87
C LEU A 171 5.80 22.19 27.05
N LYS A 172 7.12 22.07 26.87
CA LYS A 172 7.75 20.99 26.10
C LYS A 172 8.20 19.80 26.95
N CYS A 173 8.24 19.97 28.27
CA CYS A 173 8.70 18.96 29.22
C CYS A 173 7.61 18.62 30.24
N PRO A 174 7.56 17.37 30.72
CA PRO A 174 6.73 16.99 31.85
C PRO A 174 7.31 17.59 33.13
N MET A 175 6.77 18.74 33.53
CA MET A 175 7.08 19.37 34.82
C MET A 175 6.00 18.99 35.83
N SER A 176 6.35 19.04 37.11
CA SER A 176 5.40 19.05 38.22
C SER A 176 5.35 20.44 38.84
N LEU A 177 4.25 20.68 39.55
CA LEU A 177 3.99 21.92 40.27
C LEU A 177 4.07 21.58 41.76
N THR A 178 4.89 22.31 42.50
CA THR A 178 4.94 22.26 43.96
C THR A 178 4.79 23.65 44.54
N VAL A 179 4.10 23.76 45.67
CA VAL A 179 3.91 25.04 46.38
C VAL A 179 5.11 25.34 47.28
N ASP A 180 5.91 24.33 47.63
CA ASP A 180 7.10 24.47 48.45
C ASP A 180 8.21 25.22 47.70
N ASN A 181 8.58 26.39 48.20
CA ASN A 181 9.62 27.25 47.62
C ASN A 181 11.04 26.63 47.72
N SER A 182 11.23 25.63 48.59
CA SER A 182 12.51 24.93 48.70
C SER A 182 12.71 23.85 47.63
N GLN A 183 11.64 23.46 46.93
CA GLN A 183 11.65 22.37 45.94
C GLN A 183 11.37 22.93 44.53
N GLY A 184 12.36 22.83 43.63
CA GLY A 184 12.20 23.24 42.22
C GLY A 184 12.65 24.67 41.89
N LYS A 185 12.12 25.25 40.80
CA LYS A 185 12.42 26.61 40.33
C LYS A 185 11.22 27.53 40.53
N PRO A 186 11.37 28.65 41.26
CA PRO A 186 10.23 29.51 41.60
C PRO A 186 9.70 30.27 40.38
N ILE A 187 8.38 30.41 40.33
CA ILE A 187 7.60 31.20 39.39
C ILE A 187 6.98 32.37 40.17
N TYR A 188 7.07 33.56 39.60
CA TYR A 188 6.66 34.80 40.25
C TYR A 188 5.62 35.52 39.42
N SER A 189 4.65 36.12 40.11
CA SER A 189 3.69 37.05 39.53
C SER A 189 4.38 38.29 38.95
N LYS A 190 3.71 39.06 38.09
CA LYS A 190 4.20 40.35 37.57
C LYS A 190 4.61 41.35 38.67
N GLU A 191 3.96 41.32 39.84
CA GLU A 191 4.30 42.15 41.01
C GLU A 191 5.47 41.59 41.83
N GLY A 192 6.05 40.46 41.41
CA GLY A 192 7.17 39.80 42.10
C GLY A 192 6.72 38.91 43.26
N THR A 193 5.44 38.59 43.39
CA THR A 193 4.97 37.68 44.44
C THR A 193 5.23 36.23 44.05
N TYR A 194 5.70 35.41 44.99
CA TYR A 194 5.91 33.98 44.74
C TYR A 194 4.57 33.27 44.59
N LEU A 195 4.41 32.46 43.53
CA LEU A 195 3.19 31.70 43.27
C LEU A 195 3.39 30.20 43.55
N PHE A 196 4.34 29.59 42.84
CA PHE A 196 4.66 28.16 42.97
C PHE A 196 6.06 27.90 42.39
N SER A 197 6.56 26.67 42.55
CA SER A 197 7.80 26.21 41.95
C SER A 197 7.55 25.09 40.94
N LEU A 198 8.30 25.13 39.84
CA LEU A 198 8.32 24.08 38.83
C LEU A 198 9.45 23.09 39.16
N GLN A 199 9.05 21.84 39.34
CA GLN A 199 9.97 20.73 39.56
C GLN A 199 9.98 19.82 38.33
N ASN A 200 11.12 19.17 38.09
CA ASN A 200 11.28 18.24 36.99
C ASN A 200 11.36 16.82 37.55
N ASP A 201 10.21 16.15 37.66
CA ASP A 201 10.11 14.80 38.25
C ASP A 201 10.53 13.69 37.28
N GLN A 202 10.60 13.99 35.98
CA GLN A 202 10.98 13.03 34.94
C GLN A 202 12.14 13.57 34.13
N THR A 203 12.99 12.71 33.57
CA THR A 203 13.92 13.14 32.53
C THR A 203 13.10 13.74 31.40
N CYS A 204 13.38 15.00 31.02
CA CYS A 204 12.91 15.56 29.75
C CYS A 204 13.48 14.68 28.62
N GLU A 205 12.81 13.56 28.31
CA GLU A 205 13.07 12.84 27.09
C GLU A 205 12.64 13.79 25.97
N HIS A 206 13.63 14.42 25.35
CA HIS A 206 13.39 15.16 24.12
C HIS A 206 12.96 14.16 23.06
N LYS A 207 11.65 13.91 22.96
CA LYS A 207 11.03 13.21 21.83
C LYS A 207 11.55 13.77 20.50
N SER A 208 11.91 15.06 20.45
CA SER A 208 12.56 15.72 19.32
C SER A 208 13.96 15.15 19.01
N LYS A 209 14.83 14.95 20.01
CA LYS A 209 16.16 14.36 19.82
C LYS A 209 16.09 12.88 19.48
N THR A 210 15.17 12.13 20.10
CA THR A 210 14.94 10.73 19.75
C THR A 210 14.42 10.64 18.31
N ARG A 211 13.46 11.48 17.91
CA ARG A 211 13.00 11.58 16.50
C ARG A 211 14.12 11.99 15.54
N LEU A 212 14.99 12.91 15.94
CA LEU A 212 16.14 13.32 15.13
C LEU A 212 17.16 12.20 15.00
N ALA A 213 17.49 11.50 16.08
CA ALA A 213 18.36 10.33 16.06
C ALA A 213 17.78 9.22 15.17
N ILE A 214 16.48 8.95 15.27
CA ILE A 214 15.76 8.01 14.39
C ILE A 214 15.86 8.48 12.93
N PHE A 215 15.59 9.75 12.65
CA PHE A 215 15.70 10.31 11.30
C PHE A 215 17.12 10.18 10.74
N LEU A 216 18.14 10.45 11.55
CA LEU A 216 19.55 10.33 11.18
C LEU A 216 19.95 8.87 10.95
N LEU A 217 19.46 7.93 11.77
CA LEU A 217 19.72 6.51 11.58
C LEU A 217 18.97 5.92 10.37
N LEU A 218 17.74 6.37 10.09
CA LEU A 218 17.00 6.01 8.88
C LEU A 218 17.66 6.57 7.63
N THR A 219 18.14 7.82 7.67
CA THR A 219 18.91 8.40 6.56
C THR A 219 20.26 7.70 6.39
N ALA A 220 20.93 7.33 7.48
CA ALA A 220 22.12 6.48 7.43
C ALA A 220 21.78 5.16 6.73
N LEU A 221 20.75 4.44 7.16
CA LEU A 221 20.31 3.20 6.53
C LEU A 221 20.09 3.36 5.02
N ILE A 222 19.42 4.43 4.59
CA ILE A 222 19.24 4.75 3.16
C ILE A 222 20.58 4.92 2.45
N PHE A 223 21.52 5.70 3.01
CA PHE A 223 22.84 5.88 2.42
C PHE A 223 23.69 4.60 2.44
N GLY A 224 23.55 3.75 3.46
CA GLY A 224 24.15 2.43 3.52
C GLY A 224 23.64 1.53 2.40
N LEU A 225 22.31 1.49 2.19
CA LEU A 225 21.69 0.76 1.09
C LEU A 225 22.13 1.30 -0.28
N LEU A 226 22.25 2.63 -0.43
CA LEU A 226 22.75 3.27 -1.65
C LEU A 226 24.24 3.00 -1.90
N PHE A 227 25.06 2.95 -0.83
CA PHE A 227 26.48 2.61 -0.91
C PHE A 227 26.68 1.16 -1.37
N ILE A 228 25.96 0.21 -0.73
CA ILE A 228 25.97 -1.19 -1.15
C ILE A 228 25.54 -1.28 -2.62
N ARG A 229 24.48 -0.56 -3.02
CA ARG A 229 24.04 -0.50 -4.43
C ARG A 229 25.12 0.02 -5.38
N GLU A 230 25.81 1.10 -5.04
CA GLU A 230 26.83 1.71 -5.91
C GLU A 230 28.08 0.83 -6.01
N LYS A 231 28.54 0.28 -4.89
CA LYS A 231 29.71 -0.62 -4.86
C LYS A 231 29.47 -1.91 -5.64
N PHE A 232 28.26 -2.45 -5.59
CA PHE A 232 27.86 -3.65 -6.35
C PHE A 232 27.16 -3.33 -7.68
N LYS A 233 27.34 -2.11 -8.21
CA LYS A 233 26.80 -1.72 -9.52
C LYS A 233 27.65 -2.38 -10.62
N GLY A 234 27.09 -3.41 -11.26
CA GLY A 234 27.75 -4.15 -12.36
C GLY A 234 28.54 -5.39 -11.96
N GLN A 235 28.75 -5.64 -10.65
CA GLN A 235 29.35 -6.88 -10.16
C GLN A 235 28.27 -7.96 -9.94
N LYS A 236 28.52 -9.16 -10.47
CA LYS A 236 27.71 -10.35 -10.24
C LYS A 236 28.27 -11.10 -9.02
N PHE A 237 27.40 -11.61 -8.17
CA PHE A 237 27.80 -12.41 -7.01
C PHE A 237 27.88 -13.88 -7.40
N SER A 238 28.94 -14.57 -7.00
CA SER A 238 28.89 -16.02 -6.88
C SER A 238 28.02 -16.42 -5.68
N ILE A 239 27.47 -17.63 -5.69
CA ILE A 239 26.72 -18.18 -4.55
C ILE A 239 27.53 -18.10 -3.26
N ASN A 240 28.83 -18.42 -3.31
CA ASN A 240 29.69 -18.37 -2.12
C ASN A 240 29.86 -16.95 -1.58
N GLN A 241 30.02 -15.96 -2.44
CA GLN A 241 30.08 -14.55 -2.02
C GLN A 241 28.75 -14.08 -1.40
N PHE A 242 27.63 -14.53 -1.95
CA PHE A 242 26.30 -14.24 -1.39
C PHE A 242 26.12 -14.90 -0.02
N LEU A 243 26.57 -16.15 0.15
CA LEU A 243 26.53 -16.85 1.44
C LEU A 243 27.38 -16.12 2.48
N VAL A 244 28.63 -15.74 2.16
CA VAL A 244 29.48 -14.96 3.08
C VAL A 244 28.82 -13.64 3.46
N PHE A 245 28.28 -12.90 2.49
CA PHE A 245 27.57 -11.65 2.75
C PHE A 245 26.33 -11.84 3.65
N SER A 246 25.57 -12.91 3.41
CA SER A 246 24.39 -13.27 4.21
C SER A 246 24.78 -13.62 5.63
N THR A 247 25.83 -14.43 5.82
CA THR A 247 26.36 -14.80 7.13
C THR A 247 26.82 -13.56 7.91
N VAL A 248 27.51 -12.62 7.27
CA VAL A 248 27.94 -11.37 7.93
C VAL A 248 26.74 -10.55 8.42
N LEU A 249 25.68 -10.42 7.61
CA LEU A 249 24.47 -9.70 8.02
C LEU A 249 23.71 -10.41 9.16
N ILE A 250 23.63 -11.74 9.12
CA ILE A 250 23.00 -12.54 10.19
C ILE A 250 23.79 -12.40 11.49
N VAL A 251 25.12 -12.51 11.45
CA VAL A 251 25.99 -12.34 12.63
C VAL A 251 25.87 -10.92 13.18
N LEU A 252 25.87 -9.90 12.33
CA LEU A 252 25.71 -8.52 12.76
C LEU A 252 24.35 -8.29 13.42
N ARG A 253 23.28 -8.89 12.88
CA ARG A 253 21.94 -8.84 13.48
C ARG A 253 21.89 -9.55 14.84
N ALA A 254 22.51 -10.72 14.96
CA ALA A 254 22.60 -11.46 16.22
C ALA A 254 23.39 -10.68 17.28
N LEU A 255 24.51 -10.06 16.90
CA LEU A 255 25.29 -9.18 17.79
C LEU A 255 24.48 -7.98 18.26
N MET A 256 23.72 -7.32 17.37
CA MET A 256 22.84 -6.21 17.75
C MET A 256 21.81 -6.62 18.82
N GLN A 257 21.30 -7.85 18.73
CA GLN A 257 20.31 -8.38 19.68
C GLN A 257 20.93 -8.76 21.02
N ILE A 258 22.13 -9.34 21.03
CA ILE A 258 22.87 -9.71 22.25
C ILE A 258 23.34 -8.45 23.00
N ILE A 259 23.87 -7.46 22.27
CA ILE A 259 24.46 -6.23 22.84
C ILE A 259 23.36 -5.24 23.27
N GLN A 260 22.12 -5.40 22.78
CA GLN A 260 20.99 -4.49 23.04
C GLN A 260 21.30 -3.01 22.78
N GLN A 261 22.16 -2.75 21.78
CA GLN A 261 22.52 -1.40 21.34
C GLN A 261 22.00 -1.14 19.93
N PRO A 262 21.50 0.08 19.64
CA PRO A 262 21.45 1.22 20.55
C PRO A 262 20.26 1.16 21.54
N SER A 263 20.52 1.45 22.81
CA SER A 263 19.57 1.26 23.92
C SER A 263 18.26 2.05 23.79
N PHE A 264 18.25 3.17 23.08
CA PHE A 264 17.04 3.97 22.85
C PHE A 264 15.97 3.23 22.01
N LEU A 265 16.33 2.20 21.24
CA LEU A 265 15.33 1.43 20.50
C LEU A 265 14.32 0.77 21.46
N GLY A 266 14.78 0.31 22.63
CA GLY A 266 13.91 -0.29 23.65
C GLY A 266 12.90 0.68 24.27
N THR A 267 13.10 2.00 24.16
CA THR A 267 12.12 2.98 24.66
C THR A 267 10.97 3.22 23.67
N LEU A 268 11.10 2.75 22.42
CA LEU A 268 10.06 2.89 21.41
C LEU A 268 8.96 1.84 21.62
N PRO A 269 7.67 2.21 21.49
CA PRO A 269 6.55 1.27 21.66
C PRO A 269 6.65 0.01 20.80
N VAL A 270 7.16 0.14 19.56
CA VAL A 270 7.29 -0.99 18.62
C VAL A 270 8.29 -2.06 19.09
N PHE A 271 9.22 -1.69 19.98
CA PHE A 271 10.20 -2.61 20.57
C PHE A 271 9.82 -3.10 21.97
N GLN A 272 8.64 -2.72 22.47
CA GLN A 272 8.14 -3.19 23.77
C GLN A 272 7.45 -4.56 23.62
N PRO A 273 7.79 -5.55 24.47
CA PRO A 273 7.21 -6.90 24.41
C PRO A 273 5.68 -6.95 24.59
N GLN A 274 5.10 -5.96 25.27
CA GLN A 274 3.66 -5.91 25.58
C GLN A 274 2.73 -5.88 24.35
N TYR A 275 3.25 -5.47 23.19
CA TYR A 275 2.46 -5.42 21.95
C TYR A 275 2.61 -6.67 21.10
N PHE A 276 3.78 -7.32 21.14
CA PHE A 276 4.10 -8.56 20.43
C PHE A 276 5.38 -9.16 21.03
N ALA A 277 5.34 -10.43 21.39
CA ALA A 277 6.53 -11.19 21.76
C ALA A 277 6.31 -12.66 21.42
N PHE A 278 7.15 -13.21 20.54
CA PHE A 278 7.04 -14.59 20.10
C PHE A 278 8.15 -15.48 20.67
N SER A 279 9.40 -15.01 20.66
CA SER A 279 10.54 -15.81 21.12
C SER A 279 11.74 -14.94 21.47
N VAL A 280 12.80 -15.55 22.02
CA VAL A 280 14.09 -14.87 22.26
C VAL A 280 14.65 -14.21 21.00
N LEU A 281 14.42 -14.82 19.82
CA LEU A 281 14.82 -14.29 18.51
C LEU A 281 13.93 -13.13 18.03
N PHE A 282 12.68 -13.10 18.48
CA PHE A 282 11.69 -12.09 18.11
C PHE A 282 11.01 -11.52 19.36
N PRO A 283 11.75 -10.74 20.18
CA PRO A 283 11.25 -10.25 21.48
C PRO A 283 10.29 -9.07 21.33
N SER A 284 10.18 -8.49 20.12
CA SER A 284 9.32 -7.35 19.83
C SER A 284 8.90 -7.31 18.34
N LEU A 285 7.86 -6.52 18.05
CA LEU A 285 7.39 -6.30 16.66
C LEU A 285 8.45 -5.59 15.82
N GLY A 286 9.21 -4.68 16.43
CA GLY A 286 10.31 -3.95 15.78
C GLY A 286 11.47 -4.87 15.41
N ASP A 287 11.80 -5.82 16.28
CA ASP A 287 12.82 -6.82 16.00
C ASP A 287 12.40 -7.75 14.85
N LEU A 288 11.12 -8.11 14.79
CA LEU A 288 10.55 -8.86 13.68
C LEU A 288 10.61 -8.06 12.36
N LEU A 289 10.20 -6.78 12.38
CA LEU A 289 10.23 -5.89 11.22
C LEU A 289 11.65 -5.75 10.64
N ILE A 290 12.66 -5.53 11.49
CA ILE A 290 14.06 -5.42 11.06
C ILE A 290 14.53 -6.72 10.44
N THR A 291 14.27 -7.86 11.09
CA THR A 291 14.73 -9.17 10.62
C THR A 291 14.09 -9.53 9.27
N ILE A 292 12.80 -9.26 9.09
CA ILE A 292 12.10 -9.50 7.82
C ILE A 292 12.56 -8.53 6.74
N SER A 293 12.80 -7.27 7.08
CA SER A 293 13.37 -6.30 6.13
C SER A 293 14.75 -6.73 5.63
N LEU A 294 15.60 -7.27 6.51
CA LEU A 294 16.90 -7.84 6.15
C LEU A 294 16.77 -9.10 5.29
N LEU A 295 15.84 -9.99 5.62
CA LEU A 295 15.55 -11.19 4.82
C LEU A 295 15.13 -10.82 3.39
N VAL A 296 14.19 -9.89 3.24
CA VAL A 296 13.73 -9.43 1.93
C VAL A 296 14.85 -8.72 1.17
N TYR A 297 15.69 -7.94 1.85
CA TYR A 297 16.86 -7.32 1.24
C TYR A 297 17.85 -8.36 0.70
N LEU A 298 18.12 -9.43 1.46
CA LEU A 298 18.93 -10.55 1.01
C LEU A 298 18.31 -11.25 -0.20
N LEU A 299 16.99 -11.49 -0.18
CA LEU A 299 16.27 -12.07 -1.31
C LEU A 299 16.31 -11.17 -2.56
N LEU A 300 16.25 -9.85 -2.40
CA LEU A 300 16.40 -8.89 -3.49
C LEU A 300 17.81 -8.93 -4.10
N ILE A 301 18.86 -9.04 -3.29
CA ILE A 301 20.23 -9.22 -3.77
C ILE A 301 20.39 -10.56 -4.48
N PHE A 302 19.90 -11.65 -3.88
CA PHE A 302 19.90 -12.98 -4.47
C PHE A 302 19.20 -12.98 -5.83
N TYR A 303 18.04 -12.35 -5.91
CA TYR A 303 17.28 -12.19 -7.14
C TYR A 303 18.06 -11.41 -8.21
N SER A 304 18.58 -10.24 -7.86
CA SER A 304 19.12 -9.27 -8.83
C SER A 304 20.60 -9.45 -9.18
N LYS A 305 21.42 -10.08 -8.33
CA LYS A 305 22.89 -10.10 -8.46
C LYS A 305 23.51 -11.48 -8.54
N VAL A 306 22.87 -12.52 -8.00
CA VAL A 306 23.39 -13.89 -8.05
C VAL A 306 23.04 -14.51 -9.40
N GLU A 307 24.05 -14.92 -10.15
CA GLU A 307 23.82 -15.66 -11.39
C GLU A 307 23.78 -17.14 -11.12
N LEU A 308 22.70 -17.76 -11.59
CA LEU A 308 22.51 -19.19 -11.53
C LEU A 308 22.71 -19.75 -12.94
N VAL A 309 23.38 -20.89 -13.03
CA VAL A 309 23.61 -21.55 -14.32
C VAL A 309 22.24 -21.91 -14.92
N PRO A 310 21.93 -21.47 -16.16
CA PRO A 310 20.64 -21.73 -16.80
C PRO A 310 20.43 -23.23 -16.99
N ALA A 311 19.25 -23.76 -16.67
CA ALA A 311 19.00 -25.20 -16.76
C ALA A 311 19.25 -25.77 -18.17
N LYS A 312 19.07 -24.96 -19.24
CA LYS A 312 19.37 -25.37 -20.63
C LYS A 312 20.82 -25.80 -20.88
N THR A 313 21.76 -25.32 -20.07
CA THR A 313 23.19 -25.63 -20.21
C THR A 313 23.61 -26.90 -19.47
N ILE A 314 22.68 -27.51 -18.74
CA ILE A 314 22.93 -28.61 -17.81
C ILE A 314 22.10 -29.83 -18.25
N PRO A 315 22.61 -31.08 -18.11
CA PRO A 315 21.85 -32.29 -18.44
C PRO A 315 20.51 -32.39 -17.68
N ALA A 316 19.50 -32.99 -18.33
CA ALA A 316 18.11 -33.02 -17.86
C ALA A 316 17.93 -33.56 -16.44
N TRP A 317 18.74 -34.53 -16.01
CA TRP A 317 18.68 -35.09 -14.65
C TRP A 317 19.08 -34.06 -13.58
N GLN A 318 20.13 -33.27 -13.85
CA GLN A 318 20.58 -32.18 -12.98
C GLN A 318 19.57 -31.03 -12.99
N ALA A 319 18.96 -30.71 -14.14
CA ALA A 319 17.88 -29.74 -14.22
C ALA A 319 16.67 -30.16 -13.36
N ASN A 320 16.28 -31.44 -13.40
CA ASN A 320 15.22 -31.97 -12.54
C ASN A 320 15.59 -31.90 -11.06
N PHE A 321 16.83 -32.28 -10.70
CA PHE A 321 17.33 -32.18 -9.33
C PHE A 321 17.30 -30.74 -8.82
N THR A 322 17.73 -29.76 -9.62
CA THR A 322 17.63 -28.34 -9.27
C THR A 322 16.18 -27.87 -9.11
N GLY A 323 15.25 -28.43 -9.88
CA GLY A 323 13.82 -28.15 -9.74
C GLY A 323 13.24 -28.60 -8.40
N TRP A 324 13.62 -29.79 -7.93
CA TRP A 324 13.26 -30.28 -6.59
C TRP A 324 13.86 -29.44 -5.47
N ILE A 325 15.12 -29.02 -5.61
CA ILE A 325 15.76 -28.09 -4.64
C ILE A 325 14.96 -26.79 -4.55
N TRP A 326 14.55 -26.22 -5.69
CA TRP A 326 13.72 -25.02 -5.70
C TRP A 326 12.37 -25.22 -5.03
N LEU A 327 11.68 -26.32 -5.33
CA LEU A 327 10.41 -26.63 -4.69
C LEU A 327 10.55 -26.77 -3.18
N LEU A 328 11.59 -27.45 -2.71
CA LEU A 328 11.88 -27.57 -1.28
C LEU A 328 12.16 -26.20 -0.64
N PHE A 329 12.96 -25.35 -1.29
CA PHE A 329 13.27 -24.02 -0.78
C PHE A 329 12.04 -23.09 -0.75
N ILE A 330 11.21 -23.12 -1.80
CA ILE A 330 9.96 -22.35 -1.88
C ILE A 330 8.96 -22.87 -0.84
N ALA A 331 8.84 -24.19 -0.65
CA ALA A 331 7.97 -24.77 0.37
C ALA A 331 8.43 -24.41 1.79
N ALA A 332 9.74 -24.46 2.05
CA ALA A 332 10.30 -24.03 3.33
C ALA A 332 10.05 -22.54 3.61
N TYR A 333 10.20 -21.68 2.58
CA TYR A 333 9.87 -20.26 2.71
C TYR A 333 8.36 -20.04 2.93
N ALA A 334 7.50 -20.74 2.21
CA ALA A 334 6.05 -20.66 2.42
C ALA A 334 5.64 -21.10 3.84
N ALA A 335 6.25 -22.16 4.37
CA ALA A 335 6.07 -22.59 5.75
C ALA A 335 6.54 -21.52 6.75
N LEU A 336 7.70 -20.89 6.51
CA LEU A 336 8.18 -19.77 7.33
C LEU A 336 7.18 -18.60 7.32
N VAL A 337 6.66 -18.22 6.14
CA VAL A 337 5.64 -17.16 6.03
C VAL A 337 4.40 -17.52 6.83
N HIS A 338 3.94 -18.77 6.74
CA HIS A 338 2.77 -19.24 7.48
C HIS A 338 2.98 -19.18 9.00
N ILE A 339 4.11 -19.69 9.49
CA ILE A 339 4.46 -19.70 10.92
C ILE A 339 4.59 -18.28 11.46
N LEU A 340 5.33 -17.41 10.77
CA LEU A 340 5.50 -16.02 11.19
C LEU A 340 4.16 -15.28 11.20
N PHE A 341 3.28 -15.55 10.24
CA PHE A 341 1.95 -14.95 10.22
C PHE A 341 1.05 -15.47 11.35
N TYR A 342 1.10 -16.77 11.66
CA TYR A 342 0.38 -17.35 12.79
C TYR A 342 0.72 -16.63 14.10
N HIS A 343 2.02 -16.53 14.42
CA HIS A 343 2.49 -15.87 15.63
C HIS A 343 2.19 -14.37 15.61
N LEU A 344 2.30 -13.73 14.44
CA LEU A 344 1.92 -12.32 14.28
C LEU A 344 0.45 -12.07 14.62
N LEU A 345 -0.46 -13.04 14.44
CA LEU A 345 -1.88 -12.90 14.80
C LEU A 345 -2.17 -13.27 16.26
N ILE A 346 -1.64 -14.41 16.72
CA ILE A 346 -1.93 -14.95 18.06
C ILE A 346 -1.19 -14.20 19.16
N ASP A 347 0.11 -13.95 18.98
CA ASP A 347 0.98 -13.36 20.03
C ASP A 347 0.98 -11.82 20.02
N SER A 348 0.12 -11.20 19.21
CA SER A 348 -0.07 -9.74 19.17
C SER A 348 -1.24 -9.32 20.04
N ASN A 349 -1.09 -8.22 20.78
CA ASN A 349 -2.18 -7.61 21.56
C ASN A 349 -2.93 -6.51 20.79
N PHE A 350 -3.03 -6.62 19.46
CA PHE A 350 -3.70 -5.61 18.63
C PHE A 350 -4.49 -6.26 17.49
N HIS A 351 -5.51 -5.55 17.01
CA HIS A 351 -6.49 -6.07 16.06
C HIS A 351 -5.98 -6.11 14.61
N TYR A 352 -6.33 -7.18 13.89
CA TYR A 352 -6.05 -7.38 12.45
C TYR A 352 -7.32 -7.45 11.60
N GLU A 353 -8.50 -7.19 12.18
CA GLU A 353 -9.77 -7.26 11.46
C GLU A 353 -9.91 -6.03 10.55
N ALA A 354 -9.56 -6.16 9.27
CA ALA A 354 -9.59 -5.04 8.34
C ALA A 354 -11.01 -4.48 8.08
N TYR A 355 -12.07 -5.24 8.40
CA TYR A 355 -13.45 -4.74 8.37
C TYR A 355 -13.78 -3.81 9.53
N ASP A 356 -13.07 -3.93 10.65
CA ASP A 356 -13.15 -3.05 11.81
C ASP A 356 -11.97 -2.07 11.83
N ILE A 357 -12.02 -1.13 10.89
CA ILE A 357 -10.93 -0.16 10.66
C ILE A 357 -10.67 0.75 11.87
N LEU A 358 -11.64 0.84 12.78
CA LEU A 358 -11.61 1.69 13.97
C LEU A 358 -10.62 1.21 15.02
N ASN A 359 -10.54 -0.12 15.16
CA ASN A 359 -9.70 -0.79 16.13
C ASN A 359 -8.31 -1.14 15.57
N LEU A 360 -8.03 -0.80 14.30
CA LEU A 360 -6.70 -0.94 13.72
C LEU A 360 -5.73 0.11 14.29
N SER A 361 -4.64 -0.38 14.85
CA SER A 361 -3.56 0.46 15.40
C SER A 361 -2.45 0.69 14.37
N VAL A 362 -1.51 1.58 14.70
CA VAL A 362 -0.26 1.72 13.92
C VAL A 362 0.51 0.40 13.89
N PHE A 363 0.43 -0.42 14.94
CA PHE A 363 1.05 -1.75 14.99
C PHE A 363 0.41 -2.72 13.98
N SER A 364 -0.91 -2.64 13.77
CA SER A 364 -1.63 -3.39 12.73
C SER A 364 -1.08 -3.08 11.34
N LEU A 365 -0.81 -1.80 11.04
CA LEU A 365 -0.19 -1.38 9.78
C LEU A 365 1.24 -1.91 9.60
N ILE A 366 2.03 -1.93 10.68
CA ILE A 366 3.38 -2.54 10.68
C ILE A 366 3.27 -4.05 10.41
N GLY A 367 2.30 -4.72 11.03
CA GLY A 367 2.00 -6.13 10.77
C GLY A 367 1.65 -6.39 9.30
N TYR A 368 0.78 -5.57 8.69
CA TYR A 368 0.48 -5.68 7.25
C TYR A 368 1.71 -5.42 6.37
N PHE A 369 2.59 -4.48 6.74
CA PHE A 369 3.84 -4.24 6.02
C PHE A 369 4.80 -5.44 6.11
N ILE A 370 4.86 -6.10 7.27
CA ILE A 370 5.61 -7.34 7.47
C ILE A 370 5.06 -8.44 6.54
N LEU A 371 3.74 -8.65 6.51
CA LEU A 371 3.10 -9.64 5.64
C LEU A 371 3.39 -9.39 4.17
N MET A 372 3.35 -8.12 3.78
CA MET A 372 3.71 -7.72 2.43
C MET A 372 5.17 -8.02 2.09
N SER A 373 6.08 -7.71 3.00
CA SER A 373 7.52 -7.95 2.82
C SER A 373 7.76 -9.44 2.59
N LEU A 374 7.11 -10.28 3.39
CA LEU A 374 7.13 -11.74 3.22
C LEU A 374 6.59 -12.19 1.86
N PHE A 375 5.45 -11.62 1.42
CA PHE A 375 4.88 -11.88 0.08
C PHE A 375 5.83 -11.48 -1.06
N ILE A 376 6.47 -10.32 -0.97
CA ILE A 376 7.46 -9.88 -1.97
C ILE A 376 8.61 -10.89 -2.04
N GLY A 377 9.11 -11.35 -0.89
CA GLY A 377 10.15 -12.38 -0.85
C GLY A 377 9.73 -13.68 -1.56
N LEU A 378 8.48 -14.12 -1.39
CA LEU A 378 7.94 -15.28 -2.09
C LEU A 378 7.94 -15.05 -3.61
N VAL A 379 7.43 -13.91 -4.07
CA VAL A 379 7.38 -13.58 -5.51
C VAL A 379 8.78 -13.55 -6.13
N LEU A 380 9.78 -12.99 -5.43
CA LEU A 380 11.17 -12.98 -5.89
C LEU A 380 11.74 -14.39 -6.08
N LEU A 381 11.47 -15.30 -5.15
CA LEU A 381 11.92 -16.69 -5.24
C LEU A 381 11.22 -17.45 -6.37
N LEU A 382 9.89 -17.32 -6.47
CA LEU A 382 9.11 -17.91 -7.56
C LEU A 382 9.62 -17.46 -8.92
N ASP A 383 9.92 -16.17 -9.06
CA ASP A 383 10.43 -15.58 -10.29
C ASP A 383 11.83 -16.05 -10.65
N LYS A 384 12.73 -16.13 -9.65
CA LYS A 384 14.10 -16.62 -9.85
C LYS A 384 14.11 -18.08 -10.30
N ALA A 385 13.32 -18.93 -9.63
CA ALA A 385 13.18 -20.35 -9.96
C ALA A 385 12.64 -20.55 -11.38
N ALA A 386 11.55 -19.84 -11.74
CA ALA A 386 10.94 -19.93 -13.06
C ALA A 386 11.89 -19.51 -14.19
N ASN A 387 12.72 -18.47 -13.96
CA ASN A 387 13.72 -18.03 -14.93
C ASN A 387 14.86 -19.05 -15.10
N GLN A 388 15.33 -19.69 -14.03
CA GLN A 388 16.40 -20.69 -14.12
C GLN A 388 15.94 -21.97 -14.84
N LEU A 389 14.72 -22.45 -14.55
CA LEU A 389 14.13 -23.67 -15.10
C LEU A 389 13.51 -23.49 -16.50
N LYS A 390 13.58 -22.28 -17.06
CA LYS A 390 12.93 -21.90 -18.31
C LYS A 390 13.34 -22.80 -19.49
N GLY A 391 12.36 -23.45 -20.12
CA GLY A 391 12.55 -24.30 -21.30
C GLY A 391 13.03 -25.74 -21.08
N GLN A 392 13.37 -26.15 -19.84
CA GLN A 392 13.75 -27.54 -19.51
C GLN A 392 12.61 -28.32 -18.85
N VAL A 393 11.88 -27.67 -17.94
CA VAL A 393 10.77 -28.28 -17.20
C VAL A 393 9.44 -27.71 -17.70
N SER A 394 8.58 -28.56 -18.26
CA SER A 394 7.27 -28.14 -18.74
C SER A 394 6.33 -27.75 -17.59
N PRO A 395 5.35 -26.86 -17.80
CA PRO A 395 4.37 -26.51 -16.77
C PRO A 395 3.61 -27.72 -16.21
N ALA A 396 3.33 -28.73 -17.04
CA ALA A 396 2.67 -29.96 -16.61
C ALA A 396 3.52 -30.79 -15.64
N ARG A 397 4.84 -30.92 -15.89
CA ARG A 397 5.75 -31.60 -14.94
C ARG A 397 5.90 -30.82 -13.64
N TRP A 398 6.00 -29.50 -13.72
CA TRP A 398 6.06 -28.65 -12.53
C TRP A 398 4.80 -28.81 -11.66
N LEU A 399 3.61 -28.82 -12.27
CA LEU A 399 2.36 -29.09 -11.59
C LEU A 399 2.37 -30.46 -10.89
N GLN A 400 2.84 -31.52 -11.57
CA GLN A 400 2.97 -32.85 -10.96
C GLN A 400 3.88 -32.82 -9.72
N TRP A 401 5.03 -32.15 -9.79
CA TRP A 401 5.93 -32.04 -8.63
C TRP A 401 5.30 -31.25 -7.48
N VAL A 402 4.59 -30.15 -7.77
CA VAL A 402 3.86 -29.40 -6.75
C VAL A 402 2.79 -30.28 -6.09
N ILE A 403 2.06 -31.09 -6.87
CA ILE A 403 1.09 -32.05 -6.34
C ILE A 403 1.78 -33.09 -5.45
N ILE A 404 2.94 -33.62 -5.84
CA ILE A 404 3.70 -34.58 -5.02
C ILE A 404 4.12 -33.92 -3.68
N VAL A 405 4.69 -32.72 -3.72
CA VAL A 405 5.07 -31.98 -2.51
C VAL A 405 3.84 -31.73 -1.63
N LEU A 406 2.71 -31.32 -2.21
CA LEU A 406 1.46 -31.15 -1.49
C LEU A 406 1.01 -32.44 -0.81
N THR A 407 1.03 -33.58 -1.50
CA THR A 407 0.60 -34.87 -0.94
C THR A 407 1.48 -35.35 0.22
N VAL A 408 2.75 -34.93 0.28
CA VAL A 408 3.67 -35.26 1.38
C VAL A 408 3.55 -34.26 2.53
N VAL A 409 3.48 -32.96 2.24
CA VAL A 409 3.46 -31.90 3.25
C VAL A 409 2.11 -31.81 3.97
N SER A 410 1.01 -32.01 3.25
CA SER A 410 -0.35 -31.90 3.79
C SER A 410 -0.62 -32.85 4.99
N PRO A 411 -0.30 -34.16 4.91
CA PRO A 411 -0.47 -35.08 6.04
C PRO A 411 0.41 -34.72 7.25
N ILE A 412 1.65 -34.26 7.01
CA ILE A 412 2.58 -33.89 8.08
C ILE A 412 2.03 -32.70 8.87
N LEU A 413 1.49 -31.68 8.18
CA LEU A 413 0.88 -30.53 8.83
C LEU A 413 -0.39 -30.91 9.60
N TYR A 414 -1.22 -31.79 9.03
CA TYR A 414 -2.43 -32.29 9.68
C TYR A 414 -2.13 -33.03 11.00
N VAL A 415 -1.09 -33.87 11.02
CA VAL A 415 -0.66 -34.63 12.20
C VAL A 415 -0.02 -33.74 13.26
N SER A 416 0.58 -32.61 12.88
CA SER A 416 1.18 -31.63 13.82
C SER A 416 0.16 -30.84 14.67
N ASN A 417 -1.10 -31.29 14.73
CA ASN A 417 -2.21 -30.65 15.43
C ASN A 417 -2.64 -29.28 14.88
N GLN A 418 -2.11 -28.87 13.72
CA GLN A 418 -2.63 -27.74 12.95
C GLN A 418 -3.72 -28.23 11.99
N LYS A 419 -4.93 -28.44 12.53
CA LYS A 419 -6.11 -28.92 11.78
C LYS A 419 -6.47 -28.07 10.54
N GLU A 420 -5.87 -26.89 10.42
CA GLU A 420 -6.17 -25.87 9.41
C GLU A 420 -5.13 -25.76 8.28
N GLY A 421 -4.04 -26.56 8.30
CA GLY A 421 -2.91 -26.41 7.36
C GLY A 421 -3.20 -26.73 5.88
N LEU A 422 -4.35 -27.34 5.56
CA LEU A 422 -4.70 -27.76 4.19
C LEU A 422 -5.04 -26.58 3.26
N ILE A 423 -5.80 -25.60 3.73
CA ILE A 423 -6.23 -24.47 2.91
C ILE A 423 -5.06 -23.50 2.63
N PRO A 424 -4.21 -23.12 3.62
CA PRO A 424 -3.00 -22.35 3.38
C PRO A 424 -2.06 -23.00 2.34
N THR A 425 -1.82 -24.31 2.45
CA THR A 425 -0.96 -25.03 1.49
C THR A 425 -1.54 -25.02 0.07
N PHE A 426 -2.87 -25.13 -0.07
CA PHE A 426 -3.54 -24.98 -1.36
C PHE A 426 -3.32 -23.59 -1.98
N PHE A 427 -3.48 -22.51 -1.21
CA PHE A 427 -3.22 -21.15 -1.72
C PHE A 427 -1.78 -20.96 -2.19
N PHE A 428 -0.78 -21.41 -1.42
CA PHE A 428 0.62 -21.32 -1.83
C PHE A 428 0.90 -22.16 -3.08
N ALA A 429 0.37 -23.37 -3.18
CA ALA A 429 0.52 -24.20 -4.37
C ALA A 429 -0.12 -23.55 -5.61
N LEU A 430 -1.31 -22.96 -5.47
CA LEU A 430 -1.97 -22.23 -6.55
C LEU A 430 -1.08 -21.07 -7.04
N MET A 431 -0.48 -20.30 -6.13
CA MET A 431 0.46 -19.22 -6.48
C MET A 431 1.73 -19.73 -7.17
N ILE A 432 2.31 -20.83 -6.67
CA ILE A 432 3.51 -21.47 -7.25
C ILE A 432 3.25 -21.93 -8.69
N VAL A 433 2.13 -22.63 -8.91
CA VAL A 433 1.73 -23.14 -10.23
C VAL A 433 1.39 -21.99 -11.17
N PHE A 434 0.58 -21.03 -10.72
CA PHE A 434 0.14 -19.88 -11.49
C PHE A 434 1.34 -19.07 -12.01
N TRP A 435 2.29 -18.72 -11.12
CA TRP A 435 3.44 -17.92 -11.50
C TRP A 435 4.37 -18.65 -12.46
N TYR A 436 4.63 -19.95 -12.22
CA TYR A 436 5.47 -20.75 -13.09
C TYR A 436 4.87 -20.91 -14.50
N TRP A 437 3.58 -21.21 -14.58
CA TRP A 437 2.86 -21.35 -15.85
C TRP A 437 2.93 -20.07 -16.69
N ILE A 438 2.71 -18.91 -16.04
CA ILE A 438 2.80 -17.61 -16.69
C ILE A 438 4.20 -17.34 -17.21
N ARG A 439 5.24 -17.55 -16.39
CA ARG A 439 6.62 -17.24 -16.76
C ARG A 439 7.15 -18.08 -17.92
N GLN A 440 6.62 -19.28 -18.13
CA GLN A 440 6.98 -20.11 -19.28
C GLN A 440 6.30 -19.64 -20.57
N LYS A 441 5.05 -19.16 -20.50
CA LYS A 441 4.24 -18.84 -21.69
C LYS A 441 4.27 -17.35 -22.08
N PHE A 442 4.49 -16.44 -21.13
CA PHE A 442 4.37 -15.00 -21.32
C PHE A 442 5.47 -14.22 -20.58
N SER A 443 5.72 -12.97 -21.02
CA SER A 443 6.43 -12.01 -20.17
C SER A 443 5.51 -11.53 -19.05
N PRO A 444 5.97 -11.46 -17.79
CA PRO A 444 5.14 -11.05 -16.66
C PRO A 444 4.66 -9.62 -16.89
N ARG A 445 3.35 -9.44 -16.84
CA ARG A 445 2.67 -8.15 -17.00
C ARG A 445 2.15 -7.71 -15.65
N PHE A 446 1.97 -6.40 -15.46
CA PHE A 446 1.43 -5.84 -14.21
C PHE A 446 0.12 -6.52 -13.77
N GLY A 447 -0.81 -6.78 -14.71
CA GLY A 447 -2.05 -7.49 -14.41
C GLY A 447 -1.89 -8.91 -13.82
N MET A 448 -0.77 -9.59 -14.06
CA MET A 448 -0.49 -10.91 -13.49
C MET A 448 -0.01 -10.80 -12.03
N VAL A 449 0.72 -9.74 -11.70
CA VAL A 449 1.11 -9.43 -10.32
C VAL A 449 -0.13 -9.08 -9.49
N ILE A 450 -1.11 -8.38 -10.08
CA ILE A 450 -2.40 -8.11 -9.44
C ILE A 450 -3.12 -9.41 -9.05
N ILE A 451 -3.11 -10.43 -9.92
CA ILE A 451 -3.72 -11.73 -9.59
C ILE A 451 -2.98 -12.41 -8.43
N LEU A 452 -1.65 -12.37 -8.39
CA LEU A 452 -0.90 -12.90 -7.24
C LEU A 452 -1.23 -12.14 -5.94
N ILE A 453 -1.35 -10.81 -6.00
CA ILE A 453 -1.76 -10.00 -4.86
C ILE A 453 -3.17 -10.40 -4.41
N ALA A 454 -4.10 -10.61 -5.35
CA ALA A 454 -5.45 -11.08 -5.03
C ALA A 454 -5.43 -12.47 -4.36
N LEU A 455 -4.64 -13.43 -4.87
CA LEU A 455 -4.51 -14.75 -4.25
C LEU A 455 -3.93 -14.69 -2.84
N PHE A 456 -2.88 -13.88 -2.63
CA PHE A 456 -2.30 -13.69 -1.30
C PHE A 456 -3.24 -12.94 -0.35
N SER A 457 -4.00 -11.96 -0.85
CA SER A 457 -5.00 -11.24 -0.06
C SER A 457 -6.14 -12.15 0.37
N ALA A 458 -6.58 -13.06 -0.51
CA ALA A 458 -7.59 -14.08 -0.19
C ALA A 458 -7.07 -15.06 0.87
N TYR A 459 -5.83 -15.54 0.74
CA TYR A 459 -5.16 -16.34 1.77
C TYR A 459 -5.11 -15.59 3.10
N ALA A 460 -4.63 -14.35 3.10
CA ALA A 460 -4.48 -13.56 4.32
C ALA A 460 -5.81 -13.29 5.00
N THR A 461 -6.85 -12.97 4.22
CA THR A 461 -8.21 -12.74 4.75
C THR A 461 -8.79 -14.00 5.38
N TYR A 462 -8.68 -15.14 4.70
CA TYR A 462 -9.12 -16.43 5.24
C TYR A 462 -8.39 -16.74 6.54
N PHE A 463 -7.06 -16.62 6.53
CA PHE A 463 -6.25 -16.98 7.69
C PHE A 463 -6.50 -16.06 8.89
N ILE A 464 -6.59 -14.74 8.67
CA ILE A 464 -6.96 -13.77 9.73
C ILE A 464 -8.31 -14.13 10.34
N ARG A 465 -9.32 -14.41 9.51
CA ARG A 465 -10.66 -14.77 10.01
C ARG A 465 -10.61 -15.98 10.93
N VAL A 466 -9.93 -17.04 10.50
CA VAL A 466 -9.89 -18.30 11.24
C VAL A 466 -9.11 -18.15 12.54
N GLN A 467 -7.92 -17.54 12.50
CA GLN A 467 -7.11 -17.35 13.71
C GLN A 467 -7.76 -16.40 14.71
N ASN A 468 -8.39 -15.31 14.25
CA ASN A 468 -9.11 -14.39 15.14
C ASN A 468 -10.33 -15.06 15.78
N HIS A 469 -11.06 -15.90 15.06
CA HIS A 469 -12.16 -16.65 15.65
C HIS A 469 -11.67 -17.61 16.74
N SER A 470 -10.57 -18.33 16.50
CA SER A 470 -9.95 -19.17 17.54
C SER A 470 -9.48 -18.35 18.74
N LYS A 471 -8.86 -17.18 18.50
CA LYS A 471 -8.41 -16.27 19.55
C LYS A 471 -9.58 -15.74 20.40
N ARG A 472 -10.67 -15.32 19.75
CA ARG A 472 -11.89 -14.85 20.42
C ARG A 472 -12.52 -15.93 21.31
N ILE A 473 -12.49 -17.19 20.90
CA ILE A 473 -12.96 -18.31 21.74
C ILE A 473 -12.09 -18.45 23.00
N GLU A 474 -10.76 -18.43 22.87
CA GLU A 474 -9.85 -18.53 24.03
C GLU A 474 -9.98 -17.33 24.97
N GLU A 475 -10.11 -16.12 24.42
CA GLU A 475 -10.39 -14.91 25.20
C GLU A 475 -11.74 -15.00 25.92
N SER A 476 -12.78 -15.54 25.26
CA SER A 476 -14.09 -15.76 25.85
C SER A 476 -14.06 -16.80 26.96
N LYS A 477 -13.19 -17.82 26.90
CA LYS A 477 -13.02 -18.79 27.99
C LYS A 477 -12.48 -18.13 29.24
N VAL A 478 -11.46 -17.28 29.10
CA VAL A 478 -10.89 -16.52 30.22
C VAL A 478 -11.97 -15.62 30.84
N LEU A 479 -12.75 -14.91 30.01
CA LEU A 479 -13.85 -14.08 30.48
C LEU A 479 -14.94 -14.89 31.18
N ALA A 480 -15.39 -16.01 30.60
CA ALA A 480 -16.43 -16.85 31.18
C ALA A 480 -16.02 -17.41 32.54
N VAL A 481 -14.75 -17.81 32.71
CA VAL A 481 -14.20 -18.22 34.00
C VAL A 481 -14.20 -17.06 34.99
N ASN A 482 -13.79 -15.86 34.57
CA ASN A 482 -13.80 -14.68 35.43
C ASN A 482 -15.21 -14.25 35.85
N LEU A 483 -16.20 -14.29 34.94
CA LEU A 483 -17.60 -13.98 35.22
C LEU A 483 -18.29 -15.05 36.09
N ALA A 484 -17.83 -16.30 36.01
CA ALA A 484 -18.31 -17.37 36.87
C ALA A 484 -17.75 -17.26 38.30
N ARG A 485 -16.62 -16.56 38.50
CA ARG A 485 -16.10 -16.31 39.85
C ARG A 485 -17.04 -15.34 40.56
N GLU A 486 -17.49 -15.73 41.75
CA GLU A 486 -18.29 -14.88 42.63
C GLU A 486 -17.41 -13.90 43.45
N GLN A 487 -16.11 -13.80 43.13
CA GLN A 487 -15.13 -12.97 43.82
C GLN A 487 -14.52 -11.94 42.85
N ASP A 488 -14.26 -10.74 43.34
CA ASP A 488 -13.46 -9.69 42.71
C ASP A 488 -12.07 -9.61 43.37
N PRO A 489 -11.04 -10.25 42.77
CA PRO A 489 -9.69 -10.27 43.33
C PRO A 489 -9.05 -8.88 43.43
N VAL A 490 -9.46 -7.93 42.58
CA VAL A 490 -8.94 -6.57 42.60
C VAL A 490 -9.54 -5.82 43.78
N ALA A 491 -10.85 -5.94 43.99
CA ALA A 491 -11.50 -5.41 45.18
C ALA A 491 -10.86 -5.97 46.45
N GLU A 492 -10.59 -7.29 46.52
CA GLU A 492 -9.93 -7.90 47.67
C GLU A 492 -8.59 -7.22 47.98
N VAL A 493 -7.70 -7.07 46.98
CA VAL A 493 -6.40 -6.42 47.18
C VAL A 493 -6.56 -4.98 47.68
N ILE A 494 -7.44 -4.20 47.04
CA ILE A 494 -7.65 -2.78 47.41
C ILE A 494 -8.29 -2.68 48.81
N ILE A 495 -9.24 -3.55 49.16
CA ILE A 495 -9.82 -3.62 50.50
C ILE A 495 -8.75 -4.01 51.51
N GLY A 496 -7.82 -4.90 51.17
CA GLY A 496 -6.67 -5.24 52.01
C GLY A 496 -5.76 -4.03 52.31
N GLU A 497 -5.44 -3.24 51.29
CA GLU A 497 -4.69 -1.98 51.45
C GLU A 497 -5.48 -0.95 52.26
N MET A 498 -6.79 -0.85 52.03
CA MET A 498 -7.72 0.00 52.78
C MET A 498 -7.72 -0.39 54.27
N LEU A 499 -7.84 -1.67 54.60
CA LEU A 499 -7.83 -2.16 55.98
C LEU A 499 -6.55 -1.80 56.73
N GLN A 500 -5.39 -1.81 56.05
CA GLN A 500 -4.13 -1.38 56.66
C GLN A 500 -4.09 0.13 56.90
N THR A 501 -4.60 0.93 55.96
CA THR A 501 -4.58 2.40 56.06
C THR A 501 -5.57 2.92 57.09
N LEU A 502 -6.75 2.29 57.23
CA LEU A 502 -7.78 2.63 58.20
C LEU A 502 -7.24 2.70 59.64
N HIS A 503 -6.40 1.76 60.06
CA HIS A 503 -5.82 1.74 61.41
C HIS A 503 -4.79 2.85 61.66
N SER A 504 -4.29 3.49 60.62
CA SER A 504 -3.29 4.57 60.70
C SER A 504 -3.87 5.97 60.45
N ASP A 505 -5.16 6.07 60.17
CA ASP A 505 -5.84 7.32 59.90
C ASP A 505 -6.23 8.03 61.19
N SER A 506 -5.47 9.08 61.53
CA SER A 506 -5.70 9.88 62.73
C SER A 506 -7.08 10.53 62.73
N THR A 507 -7.58 10.99 61.58
CA THR A 507 -8.88 11.69 61.51
C THR A 507 -10.03 10.73 61.78
N LEU A 508 -9.94 9.51 61.23
CA LEU A 508 -10.94 8.47 61.49
C LEU A 508 -10.95 8.07 62.96
N ILE A 509 -9.76 7.91 63.56
CA ILE A 509 -9.62 7.59 64.98
C ILE A 509 -10.19 8.72 65.84
N ASP A 510 -9.92 9.98 65.51
CA ASP A 510 -10.47 11.14 66.21
C ASP A 510 -12.00 11.16 66.16
N ILE A 511 -12.60 10.92 64.99
CA ILE A 511 -14.06 10.83 64.81
C ILE A 511 -14.65 9.70 65.68
N LEU A 512 -13.99 8.53 65.74
CA LEU A 512 -14.45 7.39 66.53
C LEU A 512 -14.26 7.59 68.05
N GLN A 513 -13.41 8.53 68.48
CA GLN A 513 -13.14 8.84 69.88
C GLN A 513 -14.06 9.93 70.46
N GLU A 514 -14.83 10.63 69.63
CA GLU A 514 -15.76 11.67 70.09
C GLU A 514 -16.99 11.08 70.80
N GLU A 515 -17.33 11.60 71.98
CA GLU A 515 -18.49 11.18 72.79
C GLU A 515 -19.84 11.25 72.06
N TRP A 516 -19.97 12.20 71.12
CA TRP A 516 -21.19 12.48 70.37
C TRP A 516 -20.85 12.68 68.89
N PHE A 517 -20.19 11.71 68.27
CA PHE A 517 -19.90 11.79 66.84
C PHE A 517 -21.19 11.66 66.02
N ARG A 518 -21.27 12.39 64.90
CA ARG A 518 -22.39 12.29 63.98
C ARG A 518 -22.15 11.13 63.04
N PHE A 519 -22.99 10.09 63.11
CA PHE A 519 -22.89 8.93 62.23
C PHE A 519 -22.83 9.30 60.74
N ASP A 520 -23.59 10.32 60.33
CA ASP A 520 -23.56 10.86 58.96
C ASP A 520 -22.18 11.39 58.53
N GLU A 521 -21.44 12.00 59.46
CA GLU A 521 -20.11 12.55 59.22
C GLU A 521 -19.08 11.43 59.01
N LEU A 522 -19.17 10.36 59.79
CA LEU A 522 -18.35 9.17 59.62
C LEU A 522 -18.62 8.48 58.28
N ILE A 523 -19.89 8.29 57.90
CA ILE A 523 -20.27 7.72 56.61
C ILE A 523 -19.73 8.59 55.47
N GLN A 524 -19.88 9.91 55.55
CA GLN A 524 -19.38 10.83 54.54
C GLN A 524 -17.84 10.81 54.44
N TYR A 525 -17.15 10.72 55.57
CA TYR A 525 -15.69 10.61 55.63
C TYR A 525 -15.20 9.31 54.98
N LEU A 526 -15.79 8.16 55.34
CA LEU A 526 -15.44 6.87 54.75
C LEU A 526 -15.72 6.84 53.24
N ASN A 527 -16.87 7.37 52.83
CA ASN A 527 -17.26 7.41 51.43
C ASN A 527 -16.32 8.28 50.57
N SER A 528 -15.86 9.42 51.11
CA SER A 528 -15.01 10.36 50.38
C SER A 528 -13.53 10.00 50.34
N ASN A 529 -13.03 9.22 51.31
CA ASN A 529 -11.62 8.87 51.41
C ASN A 529 -11.31 7.42 51.04
N TYR A 530 -12.20 6.47 51.35
CA TYR A 530 -11.91 5.03 51.20
C TYR A 530 -12.77 4.34 50.15
N PHE A 531 -14.06 4.65 50.07
CA PHE A 531 -14.96 4.08 49.06
C PHE A 531 -15.01 4.92 47.76
N THR A 532 -13.84 5.39 47.33
CA THR A 532 -13.66 6.10 46.05
C THR A 532 -12.88 5.23 45.05
N GLY A 533 -12.61 5.76 43.86
CA GLY A 533 -11.93 5.02 42.78
C GLY A 533 -12.64 3.71 42.42
N TYR A 534 -11.89 2.61 42.45
CA TYR A 534 -12.39 1.26 42.16
C TYR A 534 -13.46 0.76 43.15
N LEU A 535 -13.30 1.06 44.46
CA LEU A 535 -14.25 0.62 45.50
C LEU A 535 -15.60 1.34 45.43
N GLY A 536 -15.70 2.43 44.65
CA GLY A 536 -16.98 3.10 44.36
C GLY A 536 -18.01 2.22 43.64
N ARG A 537 -17.61 1.03 43.16
CA ARG A 537 -18.48 -0.02 42.60
C ARG A 537 -19.32 -0.75 43.66
N TYR A 538 -19.00 -0.57 44.94
CA TYR A 538 -19.72 -1.17 46.06
C TYR A 538 -20.55 -0.11 46.77
N ASN A 539 -21.77 -0.47 47.15
CA ASN A 539 -22.45 0.19 48.26
C ASN A 539 -21.90 -0.43 49.54
N PHE A 540 -21.56 0.39 50.53
CA PHE A 540 -21.21 -0.12 51.84
C PHE A 540 -22.33 0.21 52.83
N GLN A 541 -22.63 -0.75 53.69
CA GLN A 541 -23.44 -0.56 54.88
C GLN A 541 -22.52 -0.72 56.09
N LEU A 542 -22.40 0.33 56.88
CA LEU A 542 -21.60 0.33 58.10
C LEU A 542 -22.50 0.03 59.30
N THR A 543 -22.06 -0.91 60.14
CA THR A 543 -22.58 -1.10 61.49
C THR A 543 -21.41 -1.00 62.47
N LEU A 544 -21.57 -0.17 63.51
CA LEU A 544 -20.60 -0.03 64.59
C LEU A 544 -21.10 -0.82 65.79
N CYS A 545 -20.20 -1.59 66.41
CA CYS A 545 -20.56 -2.39 67.56
C CYS A 545 -19.48 -2.40 68.63
N ASN A 546 -19.90 -2.06 69.83
CA ASN A 546 -19.16 -2.32 71.07
C ASN A 546 -19.50 -3.72 71.60
N PRO A 547 -18.67 -4.28 72.50
CA PRO A 547 -18.90 -5.58 73.12
C PRO A 547 -20.28 -5.74 73.77
N THR A 548 -20.95 -4.66 74.19
CA THR A 548 -22.29 -4.72 74.81
C THR A 548 -23.45 -4.40 73.87
N ASP A 549 -23.19 -4.01 72.62
CA ASP A 549 -24.23 -3.51 71.73
C ASP A 549 -25.14 -4.60 71.18
N SER A 550 -26.39 -4.22 70.92
CA SER A 550 -27.39 -5.07 70.26
C SER A 550 -27.89 -4.41 68.98
N VAL A 551 -28.13 -5.21 67.95
CA VAL A 551 -28.65 -4.76 66.64
C VAL A 551 -30.13 -5.14 66.55
N LEU A 552 -30.94 -4.21 66.03
CA LEU A 552 -32.35 -4.42 65.73
C LEU A 552 -32.51 -5.05 64.34
N LEU A 553 -33.23 -6.17 64.26
CA LEU A 553 -33.52 -6.83 62.99
C LEU A 553 -34.86 -6.34 62.43
N GLU A 554 -34.85 -5.60 61.33
CA GLU A 554 -36.06 -5.18 60.62
C GLU A 554 -36.74 -6.37 59.92
N GLY A 555 -38.01 -6.65 60.27
CA GLY A 555 -38.80 -7.79 59.79
C GLY A 555 -40.08 -8.01 60.62
N THR A 556 -40.86 -9.07 60.34
CA THR A 556 -42.21 -9.28 60.91
C THR A 556 -42.30 -9.42 62.44
N ASP A 557 -41.17 -9.46 63.16
CA ASP A 557 -41.10 -9.76 64.60
C ASP A 557 -40.09 -8.89 65.40
N GLU A 558 -39.50 -7.83 64.81
CA GLU A 558 -38.55 -6.87 65.44
C GLU A 558 -37.79 -7.41 66.68
N ARG A 559 -36.76 -8.24 66.45
CA ARG A 559 -35.98 -8.87 67.53
C ARG A 559 -34.61 -8.20 67.68
N TRP A 560 -34.19 -7.99 68.92
CA TRP A 560 -32.84 -7.57 69.26
C TRP A 560 -31.91 -8.78 69.34
N ALA A 561 -30.73 -8.69 68.73
CA ALA A 561 -29.67 -9.68 68.84
C ALA A 561 -28.36 -9.00 69.25
N HIS A 562 -27.54 -9.67 70.05
CA HIS A 562 -26.21 -9.17 70.41
C HIS A 562 -25.36 -9.01 69.15
N CYS A 563 -24.76 -7.84 68.95
CA CYS A 563 -24.19 -7.46 67.66
C CYS A 563 -23.16 -8.46 67.12
N HIS A 564 -22.05 -8.69 67.85
CA HIS A 564 -21.00 -9.61 67.40
C HIS A 564 -21.54 -11.01 67.10
N SER A 565 -22.38 -11.56 68.00
CA SER A 565 -22.97 -12.88 67.80
C SER A 565 -23.81 -13.00 66.52
N PHE A 566 -24.50 -11.91 66.13
CA PHE A 566 -25.31 -11.86 64.92
C PHE A 566 -24.41 -11.94 63.67
N PHE A 567 -23.38 -11.10 63.59
CA PHE A 567 -22.47 -11.08 62.44
C PHE A 567 -21.56 -12.33 62.37
N ASP A 568 -21.12 -12.88 63.51
CA ASP A 568 -20.42 -14.18 63.54
C ASP A 568 -21.28 -15.32 62.98
N THR A 569 -22.57 -15.31 63.30
CA THR A 569 -23.54 -16.28 62.75
C THR A 569 -23.76 -16.06 61.25
N LEU A 570 -23.81 -14.80 60.80
CA LEU A 570 -23.90 -14.45 59.38
C LEU A 570 -22.68 -14.96 58.60
N ILE A 571 -21.46 -14.71 59.09
CA ILE A 571 -20.21 -15.14 58.47
C ILE A 571 -20.09 -16.67 58.47
N SER A 572 -20.39 -17.34 59.58
CA SER A 572 -20.28 -18.81 59.65
C SER A 572 -21.28 -19.55 58.77
N LYS A 573 -22.48 -18.99 58.56
CA LYS A 573 -23.54 -19.61 57.75
C LYS A 573 -23.41 -19.30 56.26
N ASN A 574 -23.07 -18.06 55.91
CA ASN A 574 -23.10 -17.56 54.53
C ASN A 574 -21.72 -17.14 54.00
N GLY A 575 -20.71 -17.01 54.85
CA GLY A 575 -19.39 -16.48 54.53
C GLY A 575 -18.32 -17.52 54.22
N THR A 576 -17.38 -17.15 53.35
CA THR A 576 -16.15 -17.88 53.04
C THR A 576 -14.95 -16.98 53.31
N LYS A 577 -13.92 -17.49 54.02
CA LYS A 577 -12.71 -16.72 54.35
C LYS A 577 -11.90 -16.42 53.09
N THR A 578 -11.42 -15.19 52.96
CA THR A 578 -10.47 -14.80 51.91
C THR A 578 -9.01 -14.96 52.37
N ALA A 579 -8.05 -14.64 51.50
CA ALA A 579 -6.64 -14.60 51.88
C ALA A 579 -6.29 -13.42 52.81
N ILE A 580 -7.18 -12.43 52.94
CA ILE A 580 -6.97 -11.20 53.71
C ILE A 580 -7.66 -11.35 55.08
N PRO A 581 -6.93 -11.15 56.21
CA PRO A 581 -7.53 -11.21 57.53
C PRO A 581 -8.64 -10.17 57.70
N GLY A 582 -9.77 -10.57 58.31
CA GLY A 582 -10.93 -9.69 58.52
C GLY A 582 -11.80 -9.49 57.28
N LEU A 583 -11.47 -10.08 56.13
CA LEU A 583 -12.28 -10.02 54.91
C LEU A 583 -12.91 -11.38 54.59
N TYR A 584 -14.24 -11.38 54.44
CA TYR A 584 -15.05 -12.55 54.13
C TYR A 584 -15.86 -12.29 52.86
N HIS A 585 -16.03 -13.32 52.04
CA HIS A 585 -16.95 -13.29 50.90
C HIS A 585 -18.28 -13.92 51.30
N LEU A 586 -19.41 -13.23 51.10
CA LEU A 586 -20.75 -13.71 51.45
C LEU A 586 -21.45 -14.30 50.21
N LYS A 587 -21.95 -15.53 50.31
CA LYS A 587 -22.74 -16.16 49.24
C LYS A 587 -24.08 -15.42 49.05
N ASN A 588 -24.26 -14.82 47.88
CA ASN A 588 -25.48 -14.09 47.51
C ASN A 588 -26.38 -14.93 46.59
N ARG A 589 -27.71 -14.90 46.80
CA ARG A 589 -28.71 -15.56 45.93
C ARG A 589 -29.14 -14.72 44.73
N ILE A 590 -28.79 -13.43 44.70
CA ILE A 590 -29.22 -12.46 43.68
C ILE A 590 -28.06 -12.16 42.69
N GLY A 591 -26.93 -12.86 42.78
CA GLY A 591 -25.86 -12.83 41.78
C GLY A 591 -24.80 -11.74 41.90
N GLY A 592 -24.92 -10.81 42.84
CA GLY A 592 -23.91 -9.78 43.11
C GLY A 592 -22.72 -10.27 43.96
N ILE A 593 -21.58 -9.59 43.84
CA ILE A 593 -20.37 -9.85 44.65
C ILE A 593 -20.54 -9.13 45.99
N ASN A 594 -20.61 -9.90 47.07
CA ASN A 594 -20.77 -9.36 48.41
C ASN A 594 -19.53 -9.67 49.26
N TYR A 595 -18.90 -8.62 49.78
CA TYR A 595 -17.84 -8.73 50.77
C TYR A 595 -18.32 -8.28 52.14
N PHE A 596 -17.75 -8.87 53.17
CA PHE A 596 -17.99 -8.51 54.54
C PHE A 596 -16.66 -8.28 55.22
N VAL A 597 -16.48 -7.09 55.79
CA VAL A 597 -15.25 -6.68 56.46
C VAL A 597 -15.53 -6.53 57.93
N GLU A 598 -14.64 -7.10 58.72
CA GLU A 598 -14.60 -7.02 60.17
C GLU A 598 -13.25 -6.41 60.58
N THR A 599 -13.29 -5.25 61.24
CA THR A 599 -12.08 -4.63 61.79
C THR A 599 -12.37 -3.93 63.12
N THR A 600 -11.46 -4.05 64.08
CA THR A 600 -11.63 -3.54 65.44
C THR A 600 -10.62 -2.43 65.74
N PHE A 601 -11.10 -1.32 66.31
CA PHE A 601 -10.29 -0.19 66.72
C PHE A 601 -10.19 -0.14 68.25
N TYR A 602 -8.95 -0.04 68.73
CA TYR A 602 -8.64 0.08 70.16
C TYR A 602 -8.55 1.57 70.53
N LEU A 603 -9.54 2.07 71.29
CA LEU A 603 -9.65 3.49 71.61
C LEU A 603 -8.86 3.85 72.88
N THR A 604 -8.18 5.00 72.90
CA THR A 604 -7.32 5.42 74.02
C THR A 604 -8.04 6.26 75.08
N SER A 605 -9.29 6.64 74.84
CA SER A 605 -10.06 7.61 75.63
C SER A 605 -10.91 7.02 76.77
N GLY A 606 -10.77 5.71 77.08
CA GLY A 606 -11.55 5.04 78.14
C GLY A 606 -12.90 4.48 77.69
N TRP A 607 -13.15 4.48 76.38
CA TRP A 607 -14.31 3.88 75.72
C TRP A 607 -14.07 2.40 75.44
N GLU A 608 -15.15 1.62 75.29
CA GLU A 608 -15.04 0.24 74.83
C GLU A 608 -14.53 0.19 73.39
N ASP A 609 -13.79 -0.87 73.05
CA ASP A 609 -13.29 -1.08 71.69
C ASP A 609 -14.44 -1.15 70.69
N VAL A 610 -14.30 -0.48 69.55
CA VAL A 610 -15.35 -0.41 68.53
C VAL A 610 -14.97 -1.34 67.38
N THR A 611 -15.86 -2.27 67.04
CA THR A 611 -15.76 -3.07 65.82
C THR A 611 -16.58 -2.44 64.71
N LEU A 612 -15.96 -2.21 63.55
CA LEU A 612 -16.60 -1.84 62.30
C LEU A 612 -16.95 -3.12 61.53
N PHE A 613 -18.24 -3.31 61.31
CA PHE A 613 -18.77 -4.29 60.36
C PHE A 613 -19.20 -3.55 59.09
N LEU A 614 -18.50 -3.81 57.98
CA LEU A 614 -18.84 -3.23 56.68
C LEU A 614 -19.34 -4.34 55.76
N GLU A 615 -20.60 -4.25 55.38
CA GLU A 615 -21.14 -5.06 54.29
C GLU A 615 -20.98 -4.29 52.98
N LEU A 616 -20.23 -4.87 52.05
CA LEU A 616 -19.98 -4.31 50.73
C LEU A 616 -20.81 -5.09 49.71
N ILE A 617 -21.78 -4.41 49.12
CA ILE A 617 -22.69 -4.98 48.12
C ILE A 617 -22.35 -4.37 46.78
N SER A 618 -21.93 -5.18 45.80
CA SER A 618 -21.68 -4.69 44.45
C SER A 618 -22.93 -3.99 43.90
N LYS A 619 -22.78 -2.77 43.37
CA LYS A 619 -23.88 -2.03 42.73
C LYS A 619 -24.32 -2.78 41.47
N PRO A 620 -25.61 -3.12 41.32
CA PRO A 620 -26.10 -3.66 40.06
C PRO A 620 -25.93 -2.60 38.97
N ASN A 621 -25.31 -2.98 37.86
CA ASN A 621 -25.17 -2.15 36.67
C ASN A 621 -24.26 -0.91 36.81
N PHE A 622 -23.04 -1.05 37.35
CA PHE A 622 -22.05 0.04 37.28
C PHE A 622 -21.62 0.39 35.83
N GLU A 623 -22.03 -0.44 34.84
CA GLU A 623 -21.59 -0.36 33.44
C GLU A 623 -22.78 -0.28 32.45
N VAL A 624 -23.82 0.52 32.74
CA VAL A 624 -24.94 0.76 31.79
C VAL A 624 -24.53 1.69 30.65
N LEU A 625 -25.11 1.48 29.46
CA LEU A 625 -25.25 2.49 28.40
C LEU A 625 -25.66 3.86 28.98
N GLY A 626 -24.74 4.81 29.02
CA GLY A 626 -25.00 6.16 29.51
C GLY A 626 -24.14 6.60 30.69
N TYR A 627 -23.49 5.67 31.42
CA TYR A 627 -22.56 6.05 32.48
C TYR A 627 -21.35 6.78 31.87
N PRO A 628 -21.03 8.02 32.30
CA PRO A 628 -19.97 8.79 31.65
C PRO A 628 -18.58 8.16 31.85
N GLU A 629 -17.90 7.80 30.75
CA GLU A 629 -16.52 7.24 30.78
C GLU A 629 -15.53 8.14 31.53
N LEU A 630 -15.82 9.43 31.62
CA LEU A 630 -15.08 10.40 32.41
C LEU A 630 -14.98 10.05 33.91
N LEU A 631 -15.78 9.12 34.43
CA LEU A 631 -15.78 8.67 35.83
C LEU A 631 -15.03 7.37 36.08
N LEU A 632 -14.64 6.71 35.00
CA LEU A 632 -13.89 5.48 35.07
C LEU A 632 -12.40 5.85 35.24
N GLU A 633 -11.85 5.52 36.40
CA GLU A 633 -10.40 5.34 36.55
C GLU A 633 -10.02 4.20 35.62
N LYS A 634 -9.19 4.50 34.61
CA LYS A 634 -8.77 3.65 33.48
C LYS A 634 -9.27 2.20 33.59
N PRO A 635 -10.03 1.67 32.61
CA PRO A 635 -10.44 0.28 32.67
C PRO A 635 -9.19 -0.56 32.87
N LEU A 636 -9.07 -1.22 34.03
CA LEU A 636 -8.16 -2.34 34.18
C LEU A 636 -8.46 -3.21 32.95
N GLY A 637 -7.46 -3.40 32.09
CA GLY A 637 -7.62 -3.84 30.68
C GLY A 637 -8.31 -5.19 30.47
N LEU A 638 -8.79 -5.82 31.55
CA LEU A 638 -9.62 -7.00 31.58
C LEU A 638 -11.02 -6.80 31.01
N TYR A 639 -11.62 -5.59 30.98
CA TYR A 639 -13.01 -5.43 30.48
C TYR A 639 -13.17 -4.51 29.27
N SER A 640 -12.27 -3.55 29.05
CA SER A 640 -12.31 -2.70 27.83
C SER A 640 -12.09 -3.49 26.54
N SER A 641 -11.49 -4.68 26.64
CA SER A 641 -11.27 -5.58 25.50
C SER A 641 -12.53 -6.39 25.13
N TYR A 642 -13.60 -6.27 25.92
CA TYR A 642 -14.81 -7.12 25.83
C TYR A 642 -16.11 -6.33 25.66
N THR A 643 -16.06 -5.04 25.33
CA THR A 643 -17.25 -4.18 25.13
C THR A 643 -18.21 -4.70 24.05
N ASP A 644 -17.70 -5.53 23.13
CA ASP A 644 -18.47 -6.10 22.02
C ASP A 644 -19.01 -7.51 22.34
N LEU A 645 -18.77 -8.02 23.55
CA LEU A 645 -19.25 -9.33 24.00
C LEU A 645 -20.52 -9.16 24.81
N SER A 646 -21.52 -9.98 24.51
CA SER A 646 -22.67 -10.15 25.39
C SER A 646 -22.40 -11.32 26.33
N PHE A 647 -22.91 -11.26 27.56
CA PHE A 647 -22.85 -12.42 28.44
C PHE A 647 -24.13 -12.57 29.26
N ALA A 648 -24.35 -13.79 29.76
CA ALA A 648 -25.38 -14.12 30.72
C ALA A 648 -24.87 -15.10 31.76
N LYS A 649 -25.28 -14.91 33.00
CA LYS A 649 -25.06 -15.81 34.11
C LYS A 649 -26.39 -16.44 34.52
N TYR A 650 -26.39 -17.76 34.55
CA TYR A 650 -27.48 -18.58 35.00
C TYR A 650 -27.10 -19.23 36.33
N THR A 651 -28.02 -19.23 37.29
CA THR A 651 -27.90 -20.02 38.52
C THR A 651 -29.19 -20.82 38.67
N ASN A 652 -29.10 -22.12 38.92
CA ASN A 652 -30.26 -23.02 38.96
C ASN A 652 -31.17 -22.92 37.71
N ASN A 653 -30.56 -22.76 36.54
CA ASN A 653 -31.23 -22.60 35.24
C ASN A 653 -32.15 -21.36 35.11
N GLN A 654 -31.97 -20.35 35.97
CA GLN A 654 -32.62 -19.05 35.84
C GLN A 654 -31.59 -17.98 35.53
N LEU A 655 -31.96 -17.04 34.65
CA LEU A 655 -31.11 -15.89 34.35
C LEU A 655 -31.01 -14.99 35.58
N VAL A 656 -29.78 -14.80 36.06
CA VAL A 656 -29.49 -13.95 37.22
C VAL A 656 -28.91 -12.61 36.76
N GLU A 657 -28.01 -12.66 35.77
CA GLU A 657 -27.31 -11.48 35.26
C GLU A 657 -27.12 -11.58 33.75
N HIS A 658 -27.16 -10.45 33.05
CA HIS A 658 -26.84 -10.37 31.63
C HIS A 658 -26.35 -8.98 31.25
N SER A 659 -25.57 -8.92 30.17
CA SER A 659 -25.09 -7.68 29.55
C SER A 659 -24.91 -7.87 28.04
N GLY A 660 -24.99 -6.77 27.29
CA GLY A 660 -24.86 -6.75 25.84
C GLY A 660 -26.17 -6.88 25.06
N ASP A 661 -26.06 -7.05 23.75
CA ASP A 661 -27.16 -6.97 22.79
C ASP A 661 -27.90 -8.30 22.57
N TYR A 662 -27.34 -9.44 23.01
CA TYR A 662 -27.94 -10.75 22.77
C TYR A 662 -29.16 -11.02 23.68
N PRO A 663 -30.31 -11.43 23.14
CA PRO A 663 -31.52 -11.69 23.94
C PRO A 663 -31.47 -13.08 24.60
N TYR A 664 -30.97 -13.11 25.84
CA TYR A 664 -30.89 -14.34 26.64
C TYR A 664 -32.27 -14.82 27.13
N ALA A 665 -32.45 -16.14 27.18
CA ALA A 665 -33.67 -16.75 27.73
C ALA A 665 -33.71 -16.58 29.26
N LEU A 666 -34.91 -16.34 29.82
CA LEU A 666 -35.11 -16.13 31.25
C LEU A 666 -35.01 -17.43 32.07
N ASP A 667 -35.53 -18.54 31.53
CA ASP A 667 -35.59 -19.84 32.20
C ASP A 667 -35.37 -21.02 31.24
N GLN A 668 -34.75 -22.08 31.77
CA GLN A 668 -34.54 -23.38 31.11
C GLN A 668 -34.03 -23.35 29.64
N PRO A 669 -32.93 -22.65 29.33
CA PRO A 669 -32.39 -22.73 27.98
C PRO A 669 -31.90 -24.15 27.65
N ALA A 670 -32.32 -24.67 26.50
CA ALA A 670 -32.01 -26.03 26.04
C ALA A 670 -30.50 -26.31 25.94
N TYR A 671 -29.68 -25.28 25.76
CA TYR A 671 -28.23 -25.39 25.65
C TYR A 671 -27.50 -25.66 26.97
N LEU A 672 -28.15 -25.54 28.15
CA LEU A 672 -27.56 -25.83 29.47
C LEU A 672 -27.54 -27.33 29.85
N GLN A 673 -28.12 -28.21 29.02
CA GLN A 673 -28.17 -29.65 29.28
C GLN A 673 -26.92 -30.38 28.75
N THR A 674 -25.73 -30.03 29.27
CA THR A 674 -24.46 -30.60 28.78
C THR A 674 -23.55 -30.97 29.94
N ASN A 675 -22.73 -32.02 29.77
CA ASN A 675 -21.76 -32.44 30.78
C ASN A 675 -20.35 -31.85 30.52
N ASP A 676 -20.17 -31.11 29.43
CA ASP A 676 -18.89 -30.52 29.07
C ASP A 676 -18.68 -29.22 29.85
N GLU A 677 -17.50 -29.04 30.42
CA GLU A 677 -17.12 -27.81 31.14
C GLU A 677 -17.18 -26.58 30.23
N PHE A 678 -16.75 -26.73 28.97
CA PHE A 678 -16.85 -25.72 27.92
C PHE A 678 -17.56 -26.28 26.69
N LYS A 679 -18.50 -25.53 26.14
CA LYS A 679 -19.16 -25.86 24.87
C LYS A 679 -19.28 -24.63 23.98
N VAL A 680 -18.88 -24.79 22.71
CA VAL A 680 -19.06 -23.77 21.68
C VAL A 680 -20.20 -24.19 20.75
N PHE A 681 -21.13 -23.28 20.45
CA PHE A 681 -22.22 -23.50 19.51
C PHE A 681 -22.64 -22.21 18.81
N GLN A 682 -23.47 -22.32 17.77
CA GLN A 682 -23.93 -21.18 16.97
C GLN A 682 -25.45 -21.09 17.03
N GLU A 683 -25.97 -19.89 17.28
CA GLU A 683 -27.41 -19.61 17.32
C GLU A 683 -27.67 -18.14 16.94
N GLN A 684 -28.72 -17.88 16.13
CA GLN A 684 -29.19 -16.52 15.80
C GLN A 684 -28.12 -15.49 15.37
N ASP A 685 -27.19 -15.84 14.48
CA ASP A 685 -26.04 -15.00 14.03
C ASP A 685 -24.95 -14.74 15.10
N TYR A 686 -24.97 -15.45 16.22
CA TYR A 686 -23.95 -15.38 17.28
C TYR A 686 -23.20 -16.71 17.43
N ASP A 687 -21.92 -16.59 17.77
CA ASP A 687 -21.14 -17.67 18.35
C ASP A 687 -21.28 -17.60 19.87
N HIS A 688 -21.53 -18.74 20.49
CA HIS A 688 -21.75 -18.86 21.93
C HIS A 688 -20.70 -19.76 22.56
N LEU A 689 -20.15 -19.33 23.69
CA LEU A 689 -19.33 -20.13 24.57
C LEU A 689 -20.07 -20.31 25.90
N LEU A 690 -20.45 -21.54 26.21
CA LEU A 690 -20.98 -21.94 27.50
C LEU A 690 -19.86 -22.45 28.38
N TYR A 691 -19.81 -21.96 29.62
CA TYR A 691 -18.98 -22.46 30.71
C TYR A 691 -19.87 -22.88 31.88
N GLN A 692 -19.72 -24.11 32.37
CA GLN A 692 -20.61 -24.68 33.38
C GLN A 692 -19.85 -25.14 34.63
N THR A 693 -20.25 -24.65 35.81
CA THR A 693 -19.63 -24.96 37.10
C THR A 693 -20.69 -25.23 38.17
N GLY A 694 -21.00 -26.51 38.43
CA GLY A 694 -21.97 -26.91 39.45
C GLY A 694 -23.38 -26.39 39.16
N GLU A 695 -23.90 -25.52 40.02
CA GLU A 695 -25.25 -24.91 39.90
C GLU A 695 -25.28 -23.62 39.04
N SER A 696 -24.11 -23.11 38.64
CA SER A 696 -23.97 -21.87 37.88
C SER A 696 -23.42 -22.14 36.47
N ALA A 697 -23.91 -21.40 35.48
CA ALA A 697 -23.45 -21.45 34.11
C ALA A 697 -23.30 -20.03 33.55
N VAL A 698 -22.23 -19.79 32.81
CA VAL A 698 -21.98 -18.52 32.13
C VAL A 698 -21.97 -18.75 30.64
N LEU A 699 -22.78 -17.97 29.93
CA LEU A 699 -22.86 -17.96 28.49
C LEU A 699 -22.26 -16.66 27.97
N VAL A 700 -21.20 -16.73 27.18
CA VAL A 700 -20.61 -15.58 26.48
C VAL A 700 -21.00 -15.68 25.01
N SER A 701 -21.58 -14.62 24.46
CA SER A 701 -22.08 -14.54 23.08
C SER A 701 -21.36 -13.43 22.33
N PHE A 702 -20.90 -13.72 21.12
CA PHE A 702 -20.27 -12.73 20.24
C PHE A 702 -20.77 -12.83 18.80
N PRO A 703 -20.93 -11.69 18.10
CA PRO A 703 -21.52 -11.66 16.77
C PRO A 703 -20.64 -12.41 15.76
N MET A 704 -21.27 -13.23 14.93
CA MET A 704 -20.56 -13.98 13.90
C MET A 704 -20.03 -13.04 12.82
N VAL A 705 -18.80 -13.29 12.35
CA VAL A 705 -18.23 -12.58 11.19
C VAL A 705 -19.01 -12.97 9.91
N LYS A 706 -19.87 -12.06 9.46
CA LYS A 706 -20.69 -12.22 8.25
C LYS A 706 -19.83 -12.23 6.98
N PHE A 707 -20.36 -12.80 5.89
CA PHE A 707 -19.63 -12.90 4.62
C PHE A 707 -19.17 -11.54 4.08
N TYR A 708 -19.97 -10.48 4.23
CA TYR A 708 -19.58 -9.15 3.76
C TYR A 708 -18.33 -8.65 4.51
N ASN A 709 -18.16 -8.90 5.82
CA ASN A 709 -16.94 -8.54 6.56
C ASN A 709 -15.67 -9.18 5.96
N VAL A 710 -15.79 -10.39 5.41
CA VAL A 710 -14.71 -11.07 4.69
C VAL A 710 -14.37 -10.33 3.40
N VAL A 711 -15.38 -9.91 2.62
CA VAL A 711 -15.19 -9.13 1.39
C VAL A 711 -14.54 -7.77 1.69
N ILE A 712 -14.93 -7.12 2.78
CA ILE A 712 -14.34 -5.87 3.24
C ILE A 712 -12.86 -6.08 3.56
N SER A 713 -12.55 -7.08 4.38
CA SER A 713 -11.17 -7.37 4.79
C SER A 713 -10.26 -7.69 3.60
N PHE A 714 -10.75 -8.53 2.67
CA PHE A 714 -10.08 -8.84 1.41
C PHE A 714 -9.76 -7.58 0.62
N THR A 715 -10.75 -6.69 0.50
CA THR A 715 -10.64 -5.45 -0.27
C THR A 715 -9.54 -4.54 0.28
N TYR A 716 -9.52 -4.32 1.60
CA TYR A 716 -8.51 -3.47 2.23
C TYR A 716 -7.11 -4.06 2.13
N ILE A 717 -6.95 -5.35 2.42
CA ILE A 717 -5.66 -6.03 2.30
C ILE A 717 -5.17 -5.97 0.84
N PHE A 718 -6.06 -6.23 -0.12
CA PHE A 718 -5.76 -6.14 -1.54
C PHE A 718 -5.32 -4.73 -1.96
N LEU A 719 -6.09 -3.69 -1.60
CA LEU A 719 -5.76 -2.30 -1.95
C LEU A 719 -4.45 -1.84 -1.30
N PHE A 720 -4.23 -2.20 -0.04
CA PHE A 720 -2.99 -1.89 0.68
C PHE A 720 -1.77 -2.50 -0.02
N LEU A 721 -1.83 -3.80 -0.32
CA LEU A 721 -0.78 -4.51 -1.04
C LEU A 721 -0.60 -3.96 -2.46
N LEU A 722 -1.69 -3.66 -3.17
CA LEU A 722 -1.65 -3.09 -4.52
C LEU A 722 -0.95 -1.73 -4.53
N PHE A 723 -1.30 -0.83 -3.61
CA PHE A 723 -0.69 0.50 -3.51
C PHE A 723 0.80 0.40 -3.21
N LEU A 724 1.19 -0.44 -2.26
CA LEU A 724 2.58 -0.56 -1.84
C LEU A 724 3.42 -1.27 -2.91
N VAL A 725 2.90 -2.30 -3.61
CA VAL A 725 3.61 -2.94 -4.74
C VAL A 725 3.77 -1.93 -5.87
N THR A 726 2.73 -1.15 -6.18
CA THR A 726 2.79 -0.11 -7.21
C THR A 726 3.79 0.98 -6.85
N GLY A 727 3.79 1.45 -5.60
CA GLY A 727 4.77 2.41 -5.08
C GLY A 727 6.21 1.87 -5.16
N LEU A 728 6.42 0.61 -4.79
CA LEU A 728 7.72 -0.07 -4.94
C LEU A 728 8.13 -0.23 -6.40
N LEU A 729 7.21 -0.47 -7.33
CA LEU A 729 7.53 -0.55 -8.76
C LEU A 729 7.89 0.83 -9.35
N ILE A 730 7.19 1.89 -8.94
CA ILE A 730 7.49 3.27 -9.37
C ILE A 730 8.86 3.71 -8.85
N LEU A 731 9.13 3.52 -7.56
CA LEU A 731 10.43 3.81 -6.93
C LEU A 731 11.52 2.83 -7.41
N GLY A 732 11.12 1.60 -7.71
CA GLY A 732 11.96 0.42 -7.94
C GLY A 732 12.15 0.02 -9.40
N ASN A 733 11.76 0.84 -10.37
CA ASN A 733 12.20 0.69 -11.77
C ASN A 733 13.75 0.74 -11.91
N ARG A 734 14.47 0.94 -10.81
CA ARG A 734 15.93 0.83 -10.64
C ARG A 734 16.42 -0.38 -9.80
N PHE A 735 15.54 -1.13 -9.13
CA PHE A 735 15.90 -2.17 -8.14
C PHE A 735 15.54 -3.61 -8.56
N THR A 736 14.52 -3.85 -9.38
CA THR A 736 14.22 -5.20 -9.89
C THR A 736 13.69 -5.18 -11.34
N PRO A 737 14.29 -5.94 -12.29
CA PRO A 737 13.78 -6.06 -13.66
C PRO A 737 12.65 -7.09 -13.77
N ILE A 738 11.78 -7.21 -12.75
CA ILE A 738 10.66 -8.17 -12.77
C ILE A 738 9.63 -7.74 -13.82
N ILE A 739 9.41 -6.43 -13.95
CA ILE A 739 8.47 -5.83 -14.90
C ILE A 739 9.22 -4.70 -15.62
N ASP A 740 9.34 -4.78 -16.94
CA ASP A 740 9.86 -3.66 -17.73
C ASP A 740 8.78 -2.58 -17.84
N PHE A 741 8.95 -1.50 -17.08
CA PHE A 741 7.95 -0.44 -16.95
C PHE A 741 8.05 0.52 -18.14
N GLN A 742 7.47 0.12 -19.27
CA GLN A 742 7.40 0.96 -20.46
C GLN A 742 6.04 1.68 -20.52
N PHE A 743 6.08 3.00 -20.72
CA PHE A 743 4.91 3.83 -21.04
C PHE A 743 4.43 3.56 -22.47
N ASN A 744 3.96 2.34 -22.73
CA ASN A 744 3.29 2.00 -23.97
C ASN A 744 1.79 2.37 -23.89
N ILE A 745 1.13 2.47 -25.04
CA ILE A 745 -0.30 2.81 -25.15
C ILE A 745 -1.15 1.91 -24.24
N ARG A 746 -0.77 0.63 -24.13
CA ARG A 746 -1.42 -0.36 -23.27
C ARG A 746 -1.41 0.03 -21.79
N ASN A 747 -0.24 0.29 -21.22
CA ASN A 747 -0.09 0.66 -19.82
C ASN A 747 -0.69 2.06 -19.57
N LYS A 748 -0.61 2.98 -20.55
CA LYS A 748 -1.22 4.31 -20.45
C LYS A 748 -2.74 4.24 -20.25
N ILE A 749 -3.43 3.37 -20.99
CA ILE A 749 -4.89 3.15 -20.83
C ILE A 749 -5.22 2.62 -19.43
N VAL A 750 -4.46 1.63 -18.95
CA VAL A 750 -4.68 1.03 -17.62
C VAL A 750 -4.48 2.08 -16.52
N TYR A 751 -3.40 2.87 -16.58
CA TYR A 751 -3.13 3.90 -15.57
C TYR A 751 -4.11 5.07 -15.63
N SER A 752 -4.54 5.51 -16.82
CA SER A 752 -5.55 6.57 -16.92
C SER A 752 -6.87 6.16 -16.29
N LEU A 753 -7.27 4.90 -16.48
CA LEU A 753 -8.54 4.39 -15.93
C LEU A 753 -8.46 4.22 -14.41
N ILE A 754 -7.35 3.69 -13.88
CA ILE A 754 -7.12 3.62 -12.42
C ILE A 754 -7.11 5.04 -11.82
N THR A 755 -6.41 5.99 -12.44
CA THR A 755 -6.33 7.37 -11.93
C THR A 755 -7.70 8.04 -11.93
N LEU A 756 -8.51 7.84 -12.97
CA LEU A 756 -9.88 8.34 -13.06
C LEU A 756 -10.74 7.79 -11.91
N LEU A 757 -10.67 6.49 -11.64
CA LEU A 757 -11.42 5.85 -10.54
C LEU A 757 -10.95 6.31 -9.15
N LEU A 758 -9.66 6.58 -8.97
CA LEU A 758 -9.13 7.12 -7.71
C LEU A 758 -9.61 8.56 -7.47
N VAL A 759 -9.62 9.40 -8.52
CA VAL A 759 -10.12 10.78 -8.41
C VAL A 759 -11.61 10.78 -8.09
N SER A 760 -12.42 9.91 -8.73
CA SER A 760 -13.84 9.81 -8.42
C SER A 760 -14.10 9.31 -7.00
N LEU A 761 -13.30 8.37 -6.48
CA LEU A 761 -13.36 7.93 -5.09
C LEU A 761 -13.15 9.10 -4.12
N ILE A 762 -12.16 9.97 -4.36
CA ILE A 762 -11.88 11.11 -3.46
C ILE A 762 -13.04 12.11 -3.48
N ILE A 763 -13.57 12.42 -4.67
CA ILE A 763 -14.66 13.41 -4.82
C ILE A 763 -15.96 12.87 -4.22
N ILE A 764 -16.39 11.67 -4.64
CA ILE A 764 -17.67 11.10 -4.22
C ILE A 764 -17.58 10.65 -2.76
N GLY A 765 -16.49 10.03 -2.33
CA GLY A 765 -16.28 9.66 -0.94
C GLY A 765 -16.24 10.86 -0.01
N GLY A 766 -15.53 11.94 -0.39
CA GLY A 766 -15.54 13.20 0.36
C GLY A 766 -16.94 13.82 0.45
N ALA A 767 -17.67 13.86 -0.66
CA ALA A 767 -19.04 14.38 -0.71
C ALA A 767 -20.00 13.55 0.16
N THR A 768 -19.91 12.21 0.10
CA THR A 768 -20.73 11.31 0.92
C THR A 768 -20.43 11.51 2.41
N VAL A 769 -19.15 11.53 2.81
CA VAL A 769 -18.78 11.76 4.23
C VAL A 769 -19.28 13.11 4.73
N PHE A 770 -19.13 14.16 3.93
CA PHE A 770 -19.62 15.49 4.28
C PHE A 770 -21.17 15.53 4.40
N TYR A 771 -21.87 14.90 3.47
CA TYR A 771 -23.33 14.80 3.51
C TYR A 771 -23.81 13.99 4.72
N THR A 772 -23.21 12.83 4.99
CA THR A 772 -23.52 12.00 6.17
C THR A 772 -23.22 12.74 7.46
N TYR A 773 -22.12 13.50 7.53
CA TYR A 773 -21.80 14.34 8.68
C TYR A 773 -22.93 15.35 8.96
N GLN A 774 -23.35 16.11 7.94
CA GLN A 774 -24.42 17.08 8.08
C GLN A 774 -25.76 16.44 8.45
N GLN A 775 -26.09 15.31 7.80
CA GLN A 775 -27.31 14.58 8.07
C GLN A 775 -27.33 14.06 9.50
N TYR A 776 -26.22 13.47 9.96
CA TYR A 776 -26.08 12.99 11.32
C TYR A 776 -26.24 14.11 12.35
N GLU A 777 -25.60 15.27 12.14
CA GLU A 777 -25.73 16.41 13.04
C GLU A 777 -27.19 16.89 13.18
N ARG A 778 -27.94 16.93 12.07
CA ARG A 778 -29.38 17.26 12.08
C ARG A 778 -30.19 16.21 12.84
N THR A 779 -30.05 14.93 12.48
CA THR A 779 -30.79 13.83 13.12
C THR A 779 -30.52 13.77 14.63
N GLN A 780 -29.28 13.99 15.08
CA GLN A 780 -28.97 14.02 16.50
C GLN A 780 -29.59 15.22 17.22
N ASN A 781 -29.62 16.39 16.58
CA ASN A 781 -30.30 17.55 17.15
C ASN A 781 -31.82 17.33 17.25
N ASP A 782 -32.43 16.60 16.30
CA ASP A 782 -33.84 16.23 16.32
C ASP A 782 -34.13 15.18 17.42
N LEU A 783 -33.30 14.14 17.53
CA LEU A 783 -33.43 13.12 18.58
C LEU A 783 -33.26 13.72 19.99
N LEU A 784 -32.29 14.61 20.17
CA LEU A 784 -32.13 15.36 21.42
C LEU A 784 -33.35 16.22 21.71
N ALA A 785 -33.97 16.80 20.69
CA ALA A 785 -35.21 17.57 20.83
C ALA A 785 -36.37 16.72 21.34
N GLU A 786 -36.53 15.53 20.78
CA GLU A 786 -37.57 14.57 21.18
C GLU A 786 -37.38 14.12 22.63
N LYS A 787 -36.17 13.64 22.98
CA LYS A 787 -35.84 13.24 24.37
C LYS A 787 -36.05 14.37 25.37
N MET A 788 -35.63 15.58 25.00
CA MET A 788 -35.86 16.80 25.78
C MET A 788 -37.33 17.03 26.08
N GLN A 789 -38.18 16.92 25.06
CA GLN A 789 -39.61 17.11 25.22
C GLN A 789 -40.23 16.02 26.11
N SER A 790 -39.80 14.76 25.96
CA SER A 790 -40.25 13.66 26.82
C SER A 790 -39.87 13.86 28.29
N VAL A 791 -38.61 14.26 28.56
CA VAL A 791 -38.14 14.57 29.91
C VAL A 791 -38.90 15.76 30.49
N LEU A 792 -39.12 16.81 29.70
CA LEU A 792 -39.87 17.99 30.13
C LEU A 792 -41.30 17.63 30.53
N ILE A 793 -42.01 16.86 29.69
CA ILE A 793 -43.40 16.43 29.95
C ILE A 793 -43.47 15.62 31.25
N GLU A 794 -42.54 14.69 31.47
CA GLU A 794 -42.56 13.83 32.65
C GLU A 794 -42.22 14.61 33.94
N ILE A 795 -41.26 15.54 33.87
CA ILE A 795 -40.94 16.46 34.97
C ILE A 795 -42.12 17.38 35.26
N GLU A 796 -42.74 17.98 34.23
CA GLU A 796 -43.94 18.80 34.37
C GLU A 796 -45.09 18.03 34.99
N HIS A 797 -45.29 16.76 34.61
CA HIS A 797 -46.34 15.93 35.17
C HIS A 797 -46.12 15.63 36.66
N LYS A 798 -44.90 15.18 37.05
CA LYS A 798 -44.59 14.87 38.46
C LYS A 798 -44.49 16.10 39.34
N LEU A 799 -44.09 17.24 38.80
CA LEU A 799 -43.93 18.49 39.54
C LEU A 799 -45.09 19.47 39.31
N SER A 800 -46.19 19.02 38.70
CA SER A 800 -47.34 19.84 38.27
C SER A 800 -47.96 20.67 39.40
N ASN A 801 -47.94 20.17 40.64
CA ASN A 801 -48.56 20.81 41.80
C ASN A 801 -47.64 21.77 42.56
N ILE A 802 -46.38 21.91 42.15
CA ILE A 802 -45.38 22.67 42.91
C ILE A 802 -45.29 24.10 42.38
N THR A 803 -45.41 25.07 43.29
CA THR A 803 -45.32 26.49 42.93
C THR A 803 -43.92 27.06 43.15
N THR A 804 -43.13 26.46 44.06
CA THR A 804 -41.72 26.78 44.25
C THR A 804 -40.89 25.51 44.49
N LEU A 805 -39.74 25.39 43.82
CA LEU A 805 -38.85 24.22 43.95
C LEU A 805 -38.18 24.12 45.34
N LYS A 806 -38.30 25.14 46.20
CA LYS A 806 -37.79 25.13 47.58
C LYS A 806 -38.65 24.29 48.53
N GLU A 807 -39.87 23.93 48.13
CA GLU A 807 -40.80 23.10 48.93
C GLU A 807 -40.44 21.60 48.87
N LEU A 808 -39.54 21.20 47.98
CA LEU A 808 -39.13 19.81 47.78
C LEU A 808 -37.87 19.47 48.57
N GLU A 809 -37.84 18.25 49.14
CA GLU A 809 -36.60 17.70 49.67
C GLU A 809 -35.58 17.45 48.55
N PRO A 810 -34.31 17.89 48.70
CA PRO A 810 -33.26 17.69 47.69
C PRO A 810 -33.01 16.23 47.35
N THR A 811 -33.13 15.34 48.33
CA THR A 811 -33.01 13.87 48.21
C THR A 811 -34.09 13.28 47.30
N TYR A 812 -35.34 13.71 47.46
CA TYR A 812 -36.44 13.31 46.58
C TYR A 812 -36.22 13.80 45.15
N LEU A 813 -35.80 15.06 44.97
CA LEU A 813 -35.53 15.59 43.63
C LEU A 813 -34.38 14.84 42.94
N SER A 814 -33.31 14.53 43.66
CA SER A 814 -32.18 13.76 43.12
C SER A 814 -32.60 12.35 42.71
N SER A 815 -33.34 11.64 43.56
CA SER A 815 -33.82 10.28 43.24
C SER A 815 -34.79 10.27 42.04
N LEU A 816 -35.63 11.31 41.90
CA LEU A 816 -36.51 11.48 40.74
C LEU A 816 -35.71 11.67 39.44
N LEU A 817 -34.69 12.54 39.46
CA LEU A 817 -33.83 12.77 38.30
C LEU A 817 -33.02 11.51 37.92
N VAL A 818 -32.51 10.76 38.91
CA VAL A 818 -31.84 9.47 38.67
C VAL A 818 -32.81 8.48 38.00
N LYS A 819 -34.04 8.37 38.51
CA LYS A 819 -35.07 7.50 37.93
C LYS A 819 -35.37 7.86 36.48
N PHE A 820 -35.52 9.14 36.16
CA PHE A 820 -35.76 9.58 34.79
C PHE A 820 -34.54 9.42 33.88
N SER A 821 -33.33 9.64 34.40
CA SER A 821 -32.10 9.35 33.65
C SER A 821 -32.06 7.88 33.21
N ASN A 822 -32.41 6.95 34.11
CA ASN A 822 -32.48 5.52 33.80
C ASN A 822 -33.59 5.15 32.79
N VAL A 823 -34.70 5.89 32.77
CA VAL A 823 -35.79 5.66 31.81
C VAL A 823 -35.47 6.21 30.42
N PHE A 824 -34.87 7.42 30.35
CA PHE A 824 -34.62 8.13 29.10
C PHE A 824 -33.19 7.92 28.56
N TYR A 825 -32.34 7.20 29.30
CA TYR A 825 -30.92 6.98 29.01
C TYR A 825 -30.19 8.30 28.70
N THR A 826 -30.43 9.31 29.55
CA THR A 826 -29.81 10.62 29.44
C THR A 826 -29.72 11.26 30.82
N ASP A 827 -28.57 11.81 31.14
CA ASP A 827 -28.41 12.56 32.37
C ASP A 827 -29.26 13.83 32.35
N ILE A 828 -29.66 14.25 33.55
CA ILE A 828 -30.54 15.40 33.76
C ILE A 828 -29.95 16.24 34.89
N ASN A 829 -29.65 17.49 34.59
CA ASN A 829 -29.29 18.51 35.57
C ASN A 829 -30.44 19.52 35.66
N LEU A 830 -30.76 19.94 36.87
CA LEU A 830 -31.71 21.01 37.12
C LEU A 830 -30.96 22.21 37.70
N TYR A 831 -31.06 23.36 37.03
CA TYR A 831 -30.46 24.62 37.45
C TYR A 831 -31.54 25.60 37.92
N ASP A 832 -31.25 26.42 38.92
CA ASP A 832 -32.12 27.51 39.31
C ASP A 832 -32.16 28.64 38.25
N THR A 833 -32.99 29.66 38.49
CA THR A 833 -33.10 30.81 37.58
C THR A 833 -31.82 31.66 37.48
N ASN A 834 -30.87 31.49 38.40
CA ASN A 834 -29.56 32.13 38.41
C ASN A 834 -28.45 31.22 37.83
N GLY A 835 -28.79 30.03 37.36
CA GLY A 835 -27.86 29.07 36.77
C GLY A 835 -27.00 28.29 37.77
N TYR A 836 -27.41 28.17 39.04
CA TYR A 836 -26.80 27.27 40.03
C TYR A 836 -27.48 25.90 39.98
N LEU A 837 -26.69 24.82 40.11
CA LEU A 837 -27.20 23.46 40.15
C LEU A 837 -28.08 23.25 41.40
N LEU A 838 -29.33 22.86 41.20
CA LEU A 838 -30.27 22.46 42.26
C LEU A 838 -30.16 20.96 42.54
N SER A 839 -30.15 20.15 41.49
CA SER A 839 -30.07 18.70 41.59
C SER A 839 -29.60 18.09 40.26
N THR A 840 -29.12 16.86 40.31
CA THR A 840 -28.59 16.14 39.15
C THR A 840 -28.87 14.64 39.27
N SER A 841 -29.09 13.97 38.14
CA SER A 841 -29.10 12.51 38.05
C SER A 841 -27.71 11.90 38.28
N ARG A 842 -26.65 12.72 38.22
CA ARG A 842 -25.27 12.29 38.19
C ARG A 842 -24.48 13.23 39.11
N ASN A 843 -24.41 12.88 40.38
CA ASN A 843 -23.84 13.75 41.41
C ASN A 843 -22.30 13.76 41.41
N GLU A 844 -21.67 12.62 41.08
CA GLU A 844 -20.23 12.41 41.24
C GLU A 844 -19.35 13.28 40.30
N ILE A 845 -19.94 14.07 39.38
CA ILE A 845 -19.25 14.98 38.41
C ILE A 845 -18.96 16.24 39.19
N PHE A 846 -19.93 16.69 39.97
CA PHE A 846 -19.86 17.91 40.74
C PHE A 846 -19.21 17.65 42.10
N GLU A 847 -19.51 16.53 42.77
CA GLU A 847 -18.84 16.14 44.03
C GLU A 847 -17.34 15.92 43.85
N LYS A 848 -16.94 15.19 42.79
CA LYS A 848 -15.52 15.01 42.44
C LYS A 848 -14.91 16.23 41.74
N LYS A 849 -15.64 17.35 41.71
CA LYS A 849 -15.21 18.67 41.19
C LYS A 849 -14.76 18.66 39.73
N LEU A 850 -15.21 17.74 38.90
CA LEU A 850 -14.78 17.66 37.49
C LEU A 850 -15.17 18.90 36.68
N THR A 851 -16.31 19.52 37.04
CA THR A 851 -16.80 20.78 36.47
C THR A 851 -17.56 21.57 37.55
N SER A 852 -17.75 22.87 37.30
CA SER A 852 -18.49 23.75 38.22
C SER A 852 -19.98 23.39 38.26
N PRO A 853 -20.68 23.53 39.41
CA PRO A 853 -22.15 23.41 39.53
C PRO A 853 -22.89 24.60 38.89
N LYS A 854 -22.33 25.16 37.81
CA LYS A 854 -22.81 26.34 37.11
C LYS A 854 -23.22 25.97 35.70
N MET A 855 -24.35 26.54 35.28
CA MET A 855 -24.81 26.42 33.90
C MET A 855 -23.71 26.90 32.96
N HIS A 856 -23.54 26.26 31.81
CA HIS A 856 -22.52 26.70 30.86
C HIS A 856 -22.75 28.17 30.45
N ALA A 857 -21.70 28.99 30.39
CA ALA A 857 -21.82 30.44 30.19
C ALA A 857 -22.60 30.81 28.92
N ARG A 858 -22.37 30.08 27.81
CA ARG A 858 -23.16 30.20 26.58
C ARG A 858 -24.64 29.88 26.78
N ALA A 859 -24.96 28.81 27.49
CA ALA A 859 -26.35 28.46 27.80
C ALA A 859 -27.00 29.53 28.68
N TYR A 860 -26.28 30.04 29.70
CA TYR A 860 -26.76 31.13 30.55
C TYR A 860 -27.09 32.38 29.75
N ARG A 861 -26.19 32.79 28.85
CA ARG A 861 -26.43 33.92 27.97
C ARG A 861 -27.66 33.72 27.08
N GLU A 862 -27.79 32.56 26.45
CA GLU A 862 -28.89 32.32 25.52
C GLU A 862 -30.25 32.12 26.22
N MET A 863 -30.27 31.47 27.38
CA MET A 863 -31.50 31.14 28.12
C MET A 863 -31.95 32.25 29.07
N VAL A 864 -31.02 32.87 29.81
CA VAL A 864 -31.34 33.87 30.86
C VAL A 864 -31.33 35.28 30.27
N ILE A 865 -30.30 35.64 29.50
CA ILE A 865 -30.15 37.00 28.94
C ILE A 865 -31.01 37.15 27.67
N ASN A 866 -30.88 36.22 26.71
CA ASN A 866 -31.57 36.28 25.42
C ASN A 866 -32.96 35.63 25.41
N LYS A 867 -33.36 34.96 26.51
CA LYS A 867 -34.68 34.35 26.71
C LYS A 867 -35.10 33.40 25.59
N LYS A 868 -34.16 32.62 25.05
CA LYS A 868 -34.49 31.58 24.06
C LYS A 868 -35.28 30.44 24.72
N ALA A 869 -36.24 29.88 23.98
CA ALA A 869 -37.04 28.74 24.44
C ALA A 869 -36.23 27.44 24.54
N ARG A 870 -35.12 27.35 23.81
CA ARG A 870 -34.27 26.16 23.78
C ARG A 870 -32.87 26.53 23.29
N VAL A 871 -31.86 25.88 23.85
CA VAL A 871 -30.47 25.99 23.40
C VAL A 871 -29.87 24.60 23.32
N VAL A 872 -29.27 24.27 22.18
CA VAL A 872 -28.45 23.07 21.99
C VAL A 872 -27.08 23.53 21.53
N HIS A 873 -26.05 23.10 22.24
CA HIS A 873 -24.67 23.46 21.92
C HIS A 873 -23.71 22.39 22.46
N LYS A 874 -22.43 22.50 22.11
CA LYS A 874 -21.41 21.57 22.59
C LYS A 874 -20.73 22.11 23.86
N GLU A 875 -20.44 21.23 24.79
CA GLU A 875 -19.72 21.49 26.04
C GLU A 875 -18.55 20.52 26.20
N HIS A 876 -17.62 20.85 27.10
CA HIS A 876 -16.44 20.02 27.36
C HIS A 876 -16.22 19.79 28.86
N ILE A 877 -15.79 18.58 29.21
CA ILE A 877 -15.19 18.24 30.50
C ILE A 877 -13.84 17.57 30.20
N GLY A 878 -12.74 18.21 30.60
CA GLY A 878 -11.41 17.80 30.13
C GLY A 878 -11.34 17.83 28.60
N ASN A 879 -11.00 16.69 27.99
CA ASN A 879 -10.98 16.52 26.53
C ASN A 879 -12.27 15.94 25.94
N LEU A 880 -13.26 15.54 26.76
CA LEU A 880 -14.53 14.99 26.27
C LEU A 880 -15.40 16.10 25.70
N GLU A 881 -15.85 15.98 24.45
CA GLU A 881 -16.80 16.90 23.80
C GLU A 881 -18.19 16.25 23.72
N TYR A 882 -19.21 16.88 24.31
CA TYR A 882 -20.57 16.35 24.30
C TYR A 882 -21.60 17.43 23.96
N TYR A 883 -22.77 17.01 23.47
CA TYR A 883 -23.88 17.94 23.24
C TYR A 883 -24.67 18.12 24.52
N SER A 884 -25.04 19.36 24.79
CA SER A 884 -25.76 19.75 25.99
C SER A 884 -26.95 20.60 25.56
N ALA A 885 -28.13 20.22 26.04
CA ALA A 885 -29.38 20.86 25.66
C ALA A 885 -30.06 21.47 26.89
N TYR A 886 -30.65 22.66 26.73
CA TYR A 886 -31.24 23.44 27.83
C TYR A 886 -32.66 23.89 27.49
N LEU A 887 -33.55 23.80 28.48
CA LEU A 887 -34.97 24.18 28.40
C LEU A 887 -35.39 24.95 29.66
N PRO A 888 -36.29 25.94 29.54
CA PRO A 888 -36.94 26.51 30.71
C PRO A 888 -37.98 25.53 31.28
N PHE A 889 -37.95 25.31 32.59
CA PHE A 889 -39.00 24.61 33.32
C PHE A 889 -39.94 25.64 33.96
N VAL A 890 -41.21 25.59 33.56
CA VAL A 890 -42.23 26.56 33.96
C VAL A 890 -43.27 25.84 34.81
N GLY A 891 -43.56 26.37 35.99
CA GLY A 891 -44.57 25.79 36.89
C GLY A 891 -46.00 26.03 36.40
N ALA A 892 -46.97 25.41 37.08
CA ALA A 892 -48.41 25.55 36.77
C ALA A 892 -48.90 27.02 36.75
N ASN A 893 -48.24 27.92 37.49
CA ASN A 893 -48.52 29.35 37.52
C ASN A 893 -47.91 30.16 36.34
N ARG A 894 -47.33 29.49 35.34
CA ARG A 894 -46.59 30.08 34.21
C ARG A 894 -45.35 30.90 34.60
N LYS A 895 -44.82 30.73 35.82
CA LYS A 895 -43.54 31.32 36.23
C LYS A 895 -42.40 30.34 35.95
N LEU A 896 -41.30 30.87 35.44
CA LEU A 896 -40.05 30.12 35.29
C LEU A 896 -39.56 29.69 36.68
N LEU A 897 -39.41 28.38 36.88
CA LEU A 897 -38.93 27.81 38.14
C LEU A 897 -37.45 27.43 38.07
N ALA A 898 -37.03 26.84 36.95
CA ALA A 898 -35.68 26.32 36.76
C ALA A 898 -35.32 26.21 35.26
N TYR A 899 -34.09 25.80 34.98
CA TYR A 899 -33.63 25.35 33.68
C TYR A 899 -33.26 23.88 33.75
N ILE A 900 -33.85 23.07 32.89
CA ILE A 900 -33.48 21.67 32.71
C ILE A 900 -32.35 21.60 31.72
N ASN A 901 -31.36 20.76 32.01
CA ASN A 901 -30.22 20.49 31.16
C ASN A 901 -30.05 18.99 30.95
N LEU A 902 -29.90 18.57 29.69
CA LEU A 902 -29.63 17.19 29.30
C LEU A 902 -28.25 17.14 28.64
N PRO A 903 -27.18 16.74 29.38
CA PRO A 903 -25.90 16.42 28.77
C PRO A 903 -25.95 15.04 28.12
N TYR A 904 -25.46 14.93 26.89
CA TYR A 904 -25.51 13.71 26.10
C TYR A 904 -24.10 13.20 25.78
N PHE A 905 -23.53 12.45 26.73
CA PHE A 905 -22.13 11.98 26.71
C PHE A 905 -21.86 10.84 25.71
N THR A 906 -22.86 10.01 25.39
CA THR A 906 -22.70 8.77 24.58
C THR A 906 -22.53 9.00 23.06
N ARG A 907 -22.52 10.25 22.60
CA ARG A 907 -22.60 10.60 21.16
C ARG A 907 -21.30 10.38 20.38
N GLU A 908 -20.13 10.65 20.97
CA GLU A 908 -18.87 10.69 20.20
C GLU A 908 -18.48 9.32 19.63
N VAL A 909 -18.64 8.27 20.45
CA VAL A 909 -18.33 6.88 20.06
C VAL A 909 -19.26 6.39 18.95
N VAL A 910 -20.58 6.56 19.13
CA VAL A 910 -21.59 6.13 18.14
C VAL A 910 -21.45 6.91 16.82
N PHE A 911 -21.18 8.22 16.89
CA PHE A 911 -20.95 9.05 15.72
C PHE A 911 -19.77 8.56 14.87
N ARG A 912 -18.63 8.29 15.53
CA ARG A 912 -17.41 7.84 14.85
C ARG A 912 -17.65 6.50 14.15
N GLN A 913 -18.39 5.59 14.77
CA GLN A 913 -18.77 4.30 14.20
C GLN A 913 -19.66 4.44 12.96
N GLU A 914 -20.74 5.23 13.01
CA GLU A 914 -21.64 5.41 11.86
C GLU A 914 -20.94 6.07 10.66
N LEU A 915 -20.14 7.11 10.91
CA LEU A 915 -19.39 7.78 9.84
C LEU A 915 -18.39 6.82 9.18
N LEU A 916 -17.75 5.95 9.96
CA LEU A 916 -16.78 5.00 9.42
C LEU A 916 -17.43 3.82 8.70
N ARG A 917 -18.63 3.36 9.10
CA ARG A 917 -19.39 2.38 8.30
C ARG A 917 -19.66 2.90 6.88
N VAL A 918 -20.04 4.18 6.76
CA VAL A 918 -20.25 4.81 5.45
C VAL A 918 -18.94 4.92 4.67
N VAL A 919 -17.85 5.36 5.29
CA VAL A 919 -16.51 5.39 4.66
C VAL A 919 -16.11 4.01 4.15
N VAL A 920 -16.29 2.98 4.98
CA VAL A 920 -15.99 1.59 4.63
C VAL A 920 -16.84 1.13 3.46
N ALA A 921 -18.15 1.39 3.45
CA ALA A 921 -19.02 1.02 2.35
C ALA A 921 -18.57 1.68 1.02
N VAL A 922 -18.24 2.97 1.04
CA VAL A 922 -17.74 3.70 -0.14
C VAL A 922 -16.44 3.08 -0.63
N ILE A 923 -15.46 2.85 0.23
CA ILE A 923 -14.16 2.27 -0.16
C ILE A 923 -14.36 0.91 -0.83
N ASN A 924 -15.24 0.06 -0.30
CA ASN A 924 -15.49 -1.27 -0.88
C ASN A 924 -16.14 -1.21 -2.26
N ILE A 925 -17.17 -0.36 -2.44
CA ILE A 925 -17.80 -0.14 -3.75
C ILE A 925 -16.74 0.29 -4.77
N TYR A 926 -15.88 1.24 -4.39
CA TYR A 926 -14.82 1.72 -5.27
C TYR A 926 -13.72 0.71 -5.54
N ALA A 927 -13.34 -0.10 -4.56
CA ALA A 927 -12.37 -1.15 -4.79
C ALA A 927 -12.88 -2.17 -5.80
N PHE A 928 -14.15 -2.55 -5.69
CA PHE A 928 -14.81 -3.39 -6.68
C PHE A 928 -14.80 -2.73 -8.07
N LEU A 929 -15.14 -1.44 -8.16
CA LEU A 929 -15.06 -0.68 -9.41
C LEU A 929 -13.62 -0.60 -9.97
N ILE A 930 -12.60 -0.50 -9.12
CA ILE A 930 -11.19 -0.53 -9.51
C ILE A 930 -10.79 -1.90 -10.05
N MET A 931 -11.17 -2.99 -9.38
CA MET A 931 -10.92 -4.35 -9.87
C MET A 931 -11.58 -4.59 -11.22
N LEU A 932 -12.86 -4.21 -11.35
CA LEU A 932 -13.62 -4.29 -12.59
C LEU A 932 -12.99 -3.42 -13.69
N GLY A 933 -12.61 -2.19 -13.34
CA GLY A 933 -11.94 -1.25 -14.22
C GLY A 933 -10.60 -1.79 -14.75
N ILE A 934 -9.79 -2.40 -13.90
CA ILE A 934 -8.53 -3.05 -14.30
C ILE A 934 -8.80 -4.20 -15.28
N ALA A 935 -9.80 -5.05 -15.00
CA ALA A 935 -10.16 -6.15 -15.88
C ALA A 935 -10.62 -5.64 -17.27
N ILE A 936 -11.50 -4.65 -17.30
CA ILE A 936 -11.98 -4.00 -18.53
C ILE A 936 -10.81 -3.33 -19.28
N ALA A 937 -9.94 -2.61 -18.57
CA ALA A 937 -8.80 -1.93 -19.17
C ALA A 937 -7.81 -2.91 -19.82
N ILE A 938 -7.51 -4.05 -19.17
CA ILE A 938 -6.66 -5.09 -19.74
C ILE A 938 -7.32 -5.71 -20.98
N TYR A 939 -8.62 -6.00 -20.91
CA TYR A 939 -9.39 -6.55 -22.03
C TYR A 939 -9.39 -5.60 -23.23
N MET A 940 -9.78 -4.33 -23.03
CA MET A 940 -9.80 -3.31 -24.08
C MET A 940 -8.41 -3.03 -24.64
N SER A 941 -7.41 -2.93 -23.77
CA SER A 941 -6.04 -2.66 -24.20
C SER A 941 -5.50 -3.75 -25.15
N ASN A 942 -5.76 -5.03 -24.86
CA ASN A 942 -5.34 -6.10 -25.75
C ASN A 942 -6.05 -6.00 -27.11
N ARG A 943 -7.37 -5.73 -27.09
CA ARG A 943 -8.19 -5.60 -28.30
C ARG A 943 -7.74 -4.46 -29.21
N ILE A 944 -7.26 -3.35 -28.64
CA ILE A 944 -6.76 -2.19 -29.40
C ILE A 944 -5.32 -2.41 -29.89
N THR A 945 -4.44 -2.94 -29.05
CA THR A 945 -3.00 -2.94 -29.36
C THR A 945 -2.55 -4.07 -30.28
N GLU A 946 -3.27 -5.19 -30.34
CA GLU A 946 -2.90 -6.33 -31.19
C GLU A 946 -3.00 -6.00 -32.70
N PRO A 947 -4.11 -5.43 -33.23
CA PRO A 947 -4.21 -5.04 -34.63
C PRO A 947 -3.17 -3.99 -35.05
N LEU A 948 -2.88 -3.00 -34.20
CA LEU A 948 -1.85 -1.99 -34.47
C LEU A 948 -0.47 -2.60 -34.60
N ARG A 949 -0.14 -3.60 -33.76
CA ARG A 949 1.13 -4.32 -33.84
C ARG A 949 1.23 -5.19 -35.09
N MET A 950 0.12 -5.79 -35.53
CA MET A 950 0.06 -6.49 -36.82
C MET A 950 0.38 -5.53 -37.96
N LEU A 951 -0.28 -4.36 -37.99
CA LEU A 951 -0.06 -3.34 -39.02
C LEU A 951 1.40 -2.87 -39.03
N GLN A 952 1.96 -2.53 -37.86
CA GLN A 952 3.37 -2.13 -37.72
C GLN A 952 4.32 -3.19 -38.31
N ASN A 953 4.12 -4.46 -37.95
CA ASN A 953 4.97 -5.56 -38.42
C ASN A 953 4.87 -5.77 -39.94
N ARG A 954 3.71 -5.49 -40.55
CA ARG A 954 3.50 -5.63 -41.99
C ARG A 954 4.13 -4.47 -42.76
N ILE A 955 4.02 -3.24 -42.24
CA ILE A 955 4.71 -2.05 -42.80
C ILE A 955 6.23 -2.26 -42.82
N ASN A 956 6.82 -2.80 -41.75
CA ASN A 956 8.26 -3.07 -41.69
C ASN A 956 8.76 -4.15 -42.67
N LYS A 957 7.86 -4.88 -43.34
CA LYS A 957 8.19 -5.97 -44.26
C LYS A 957 7.91 -5.64 -45.73
N ILE A 958 7.58 -4.39 -46.06
CA ILE A 958 7.32 -3.97 -47.44
C ILE A 958 8.63 -4.07 -48.26
N ASP A 959 8.58 -4.78 -49.38
CA ASP A 959 9.69 -4.95 -50.34
C ASP A 959 9.21 -4.55 -51.75
N LEU A 960 9.94 -3.66 -52.43
CA LEU A 960 9.60 -3.17 -53.77
C LEU A 960 9.91 -4.20 -54.88
N SER A 961 10.78 -5.17 -54.61
CA SER A 961 11.19 -6.20 -55.57
C SER A 961 10.19 -7.36 -55.67
N LYS A 962 9.23 -7.44 -54.73
CA LYS A 962 8.29 -8.56 -54.59
C LYS A 962 6.86 -8.07 -54.38
N LYS A 963 5.90 -8.94 -54.64
CA LYS A 963 4.48 -8.65 -54.38
C LYS A 963 4.20 -8.70 -52.88
N ASN A 964 3.81 -7.57 -52.30
CA ASN A 964 3.47 -7.46 -50.89
C ASN A 964 2.06 -8.02 -50.61
N GLU A 965 1.91 -8.74 -49.49
CA GLU A 965 0.62 -9.31 -49.07
C GLU A 965 -0.29 -8.25 -48.43
N ARG A 966 -1.58 -8.32 -48.76
CA ARG A 966 -2.63 -7.49 -48.15
C ARG A 966 -2.95 -7.96 -46.73
N ILE A 967 -3.39 -7.02 -45.91
CA ILE A 967 -3.91 -7.33 -44.57
C ILE A 967 -5.41 -7.56 -44.67
N ASN A 968 -5.86 -8.74 -44.24
CA ASN A 968 -7.28 -9.06 -44.11
C ASN A 968 -7.70 -8.90 -42.65
N TYR A 969 -8.36 -7.77 -42.35
CA TYR A 969 -8.90 -7.45 -41.04
C TYR A 969 -10.42 -7.33 -41.15
N LYS A 970 -11.15 -8.14 -40.36
CA LYS A 970 -12.61 -8.27 -40.40
C LYS A 970 -13.34 -7.38 -39.37
N GLY A 971 -12.64 -6.49 -38.68
CA GLY A 971 -13.28 -5.56 -37.74
C GLY A 971 -14.03 -4.44 -38.45
N ASN A 972 -14.98 -3.82 -37.76
CA ASN A 972 -15.70 -2.61 -38.20
C ASN A 972 -15.35 -1.45 -37.25
N ASP A 973 -14.06 -1.13 -37.15
CA ASP A 973 -13.52 -0.08 -36.29
C ASP A 973 -12.55 0.83 -37.08
N GLU A 974 -11.96 1.82 -36.43
CA GLU A 974 -10.99 2.73 -37.03
C GLU A 974 -9.73 1.99 -37.53
N ILE A 975 -9.46 0.79 -37.00
CA ILE A 975 -8.37 -0.06 -37.48
C ILE A 975 -8.71 -0.64 -38.86
N ALA A 976 -9.97 -0.97 -39.12
CA ALA A 976 -10.42 -1.41 -40.43
C ALA A 976 -10.18 -0.32 -41.49
N GLN A 977 -10.46 0.94 -41.14
CA GLN A 977 -10.15 2.08 -42.00
C GLN A 977 -8.64 2.22 -42.22
N LEU A 978 -7.82 2.05 -41.17
CA LEU A 978 -6.37 2.11 -41.30
C LEU A 978 -5.80 0.97 -42.16
N VAL A 979 -6.36 -0.24 -42.05
CA VAL A 979 -6.03 -1.40 -42.89
C VAL A 979 -6.44 -1.17 -44.35
N TYR A 980 -7.60 -0.54 -44.58
CA TYR A 980 -8.04 -0.15 -45.91
C TYR A 980 -7.07 0.84 -46.56
N GLU A 981 -6.68 1.90 -45.85
CA GLU A 981 -5.71 2.89 -46.32
C GLU A 981 -4.34 2.27 -46.61
N TYR A 982 -3.87 1.37 -45.73
CA TYR A 982 -2.65 0.60 -45.96
C TYR A 982 -2.74 -0.25 -47.24
N ASN A 983 -3.83 -0.98 -47.45
CA ASN A 983 -4.02 -1.79 -48.65
C ASN A 983 -4.10 -0.90 -49.92
N ARG A 984 -4.74 0.27 -49.85
CA ARG A 984 -4.78 1.24 -50.96
C ARG A 984 -3.38 1.76 -51.31
N MET A 985 -2.57 2.07 -50.29
CA MET A 985 -1.18 2.50 -50.48
C MET A 985 -0.36 1.41 -51.17
N LEU A 986 -0.52 0.14 -50.78
CA LEU A 986 0.16 -0.98 -51.45
C LEU A 986 -0.21 -1.08 -52.94
N ASP A 987 -1.48 -0.88 -53.28
CA ASP A 987 -1.94 -0.91 -54.67
C ASP A 987 -1.36 0.27 -55.48
N ALA A 988 -1.25 1.45 -54.88
CA ALA A 988 -0.63 2.62 -55.50
C ALA A 988 0.89 2.46 -55.70
N LEU A 989 1.56 1.75 -54.79
CA LEU A 989 2.98 1.43 -54.88
C LEU A 989 3.25 0.46 -56.04
N ASP A 990 2.45 -0.60 -56.16
CA ASP A 990 2.57 -1.61 -57.23
C ASP A 990 2.32 -0.98 -58.62
N SER A 991 1.35 -0.08 -58.73
CA SER A 991 1.08 0.63 -59.99
C SER A 991 2.21 1.60 -60.36
N SER A 992 2.75 2.33 -59.38
CA SER A 992 3.88 3.26 -59.61
C SER A 992 5.16 2.54 -60.03
N ALA A 993 5.47 1.40 -59.41
CA ALA A 993 6.62 0.57 -59.78
C ALA A 993 6.51 0.05 -61.23
N LYS A 994 5.32 -0.39 -61.65
CA LYS A 994 5.06 -0.81 -63.03
C LYS A 994 5.21 0.33 -64.03
N LEU A 995 4.73 1.52 -63.68
CA LEU A 995 4.83 2.70 -64.53
C LEU A 995 6.29 3.14 -64.73
N LEU A 996 7.08 3.15 -63.64
CA LEU A 996 8.52 3.45 -63.69
C LEU A 996 9.27 2.46 -64.60
N ALA A 997 9.06 1.15 -64.40
CA ALA A 997 9.69 0.12 -65.23
C ALA A 997 9.31 0.24 -66.72
N LYS A 998 8.09 0.71 -67.03
CA LYS A 998 7.66 0.99 -68.40
C LYS A 998 8.39 2.22 -68.97
N SER A 999 8.48 3.30 -68.20
CA SER A 999 9.17 4.53 -68.61
C SER A 999 10.66 4.31 -68.89
N GLU A 1000 11.35 3.53 -68.06
CA GLU A 1000 12.76 3.19 -68.29
C GLU A 1000 12.96 2.42 -69.60
N ARG A 1001 12.06 1.47 -69.90
CA ARG A 1001 12.08 0.74 -71.18
C ARG A 1001 11.84 1.66 -72.38
N GLU A 1002 10.90 2.59 -72.28
CA GLU A 1002 10.60 3.55 -73.35
C GLU A 1002 11.78 4.50 -73.62
N LEU A 1003 12.50 4.94 -72.57
CA LEU A 1003 13.70 5.76 -72.71
C LEU A 1003 14.82 4.99 -73.42
N ALA A 1004 15.12 3.77 -72.98
CA ALA A 1004 16.13 2.91 -73.61
C ALA A 1004 15.79 2.60 -75.09
N TRP A 1005 14.51 2.40 -75.39
CA TRP A 1005 14.02 2.21 -76.76
C TRP A 1005 14.29 3.43 -77.64
N ARG A 1006 14.05 4.63 -77.12
CA ARG A 1006 14.22 5.88 -77.86
C ARG A 1006 15.68 6.15 -78.21
N GLU A 1007 16.60 5.92 -77.27
CA GLU A 1007 18.04 6.07 -77.50
C GLU A 1007 18.55 5.09 -78.57
N MET A 1008 18.14 3.82 -78.48
CA MET A 1008 18.55 2.82 -79.46
C MET A 1008 17.98 3.09 -80.86
N ALA A 1009 16.71 3.48 -80.97
CA ALA A 1009 16.10 3.80 -82.27
C ALA A 1009 16.84 4.94 -82.98
N GLN A 1010 17.32 5.94 -82.24
CA GLN A 1010 18.11 7.04 -82.79
C GLN A 1010 19.46 6.56 -83.33
N GLN A 1011 20.13 5.67 -82.61
CA GLN A 1011 21.40 5.08 -83.04
C GLN A 1011 21.24 4.25 -84.33
N ILE A 1012 20.16 3.48 -84.43
CA ILE A 1012 19.90 2.62 -85.60
C ILE A 1012 19.54 3.44 -86.83
N ALA A 1013 18.79 4.53 -86.66
CA ALA A 1013 18.55 5.48 -87.75
C ALA A 1013 19.87 6.06 -88.30
N HIS A 1014 20.83 6.35 -87.43
CA HIS A 1014 22.16 6.79 -87.84
C HIS A 1014 22.95 5.70 -88.57
N GLU A 1015 22.95 4.47 -88.04
CA GLU A 1015 23.68 3.35 -88.65
C GLU A 1015 23.08 2.89 -89.99
N ILE A 1016 21.78 3.04 -90.23
CA ILE A 1016 21.12 2.79 -91.53
C ILE A 1016 21.46 3.87 -92.57
N LYS A 1017 21.59 5.15 -92.15
CA LYS A 1017 21.91 6.27 -93.04
C LYS A 1017 23.33 6.17 -93.63
N ASN A 1018 24.26 5.62 -92.84
CA ASN A 1018 25.68 5.48 -93.17
C ASN A 1018 25.97 4.61 -94.42
N PRO A 1019 25.36 3.42 -94.63
CA PRO A 1019 25.51 2.62 -95.85
C PRO A 1019 24.65 3.10 -97.02
N LEU A 1020 23.46 3.67 -96.76
CA LEU A 1020 22.56 4.17 -97.81
C LEU A 1020 23.12 5.37 -98.59
N THR A 1021 23.85 6.26 -97.92
CA THR A 1021 24.37 7.48 -98.55
C THR A 1021 25.49 7.17 -99.57
N PRO A 1022 26.52 6.36 -99.24
CA PRO A 1022 27.52 5.90 -100.20
C PRO A 1022 26.94 5.02 -101.30
N MET A 1023 25.96 4.16 -101.01
CA MET A 1023 25.26 3.40 -102.06
C MET A 1023 24.70 4.35 -103.12
N LYS A 1024 23.90 5.35 -102.70
CA LYS A 1024 23.30 6.33 -103.61
C LYS A 1024 24.35 7.08 -104.42
N LEU A 1025 25.41 7.57 -103.78
CA LEU A 1025 26.50 8.28 -104.45
C LEU A 1025 27.23 7.38 -105.44
N SER A 1026 27.48 6.12 -105.08
CA SER A 1026 28.15 5.15 -105.94
C SER A 1026 27.30 4.83 -107.17
N THR A 1027 25.96 4.74 -107.03
CA THR A 1027 25.05 4.50 -108.16
C THR A 1027 25.04 5.70 -109.10
N GLN A 1028 25.02 6.93 -108.56
CA GLN A 1028 25.12 8.16 -109.35
C GLN A 1028 26.48 8.27 -110.08
N GLN A 1029 27.57 7.86 -109.44
CA GLN A 1029 28.89 7.83 -110.06
C GLN A 1029 28.98 6.77 -111.18
N LEU A 1030 28.35 5.61 -111.01
CA LEU A 1030 28.27 4.59 -112.04
C LEU A 1030 27.46 5.08 -113.25
N GLU A 1031 26.30 5.69 -113.01
CA GLU A 1031 25.47 6.30 -114.05
C GLU A 1031 26.26 7.34 -114.85
N ARG A 1032 26.98 8.23 -114.16
CA ARG A 1032 27.85 9.22 -114.80
C ARG A 1032 28.97 8.57 -115.63
N SER A 1033 29.59 7.51 -115.11
CA SER A 1033 30.67 6.79 -115.83
C SER A 1033 30.14 6.08 -117.08
N TRP A 1034 28.91 5.55 -117.04
CA TRP A 1034 28.23 4.97 -118.20
C TRP A 1034 27.94 6.03 -119.28
N VAL A 1035 27.35 7.16 -118.89
CA VAL A 1035 27.02 8.27 -119.80
C VAL A 1035 28.26 8.83 -120.48
N ASN A 1036 29.37 8.96 -119.75
CA ASN A 1036 30.62 9.51 -120.26
C ASN A 1036 31.47 8.53 -121.09
N LYS A 1037 31.07 7.24 -121.18
CA LYS A 1037 31.81 6.17 -121.86
C LYS A 1037 33.27 6.07 -121.41
N ASP A 1038 33.48 6.15 -120.10
CA ASP A 1038 34.81 6.05 -119.49
C ASP A 1038 35.46 4.70 -119.87
N ALA A 1039 36.74 4.72 -120.27
CA ALA A 1039 37.44 3.52 -120.77
C ALA A 1039 37.58 2.39 -119.72
N ASP A 1040 37.40 2.70 -118.44
CA ASP A 1040 37.47 1.80 -117.28
C ASP A 1040 36.09 1.38 -116.73
N PHE A 1041 34.99 1.62 -117.47
CA PHE A 1041 33.62 1.36 -117.02
C PHE A 1041 33.38 -0.08 -116.53
N GLU A 1042 33.82 -1.10 -117.27
CA GLU A 1042 33.69 -2.52 -116.90
C GLU A 1042 34.30 -2.81 -115.51
N GLN A 1043 35.46 -2.23 -115.24
CA GLN A 1043 36.17 -2.42 -113.98
C GLN A 1043 35.48 -1.68 -112.83
N ARG A 1044 34.89 -0.50 -113.10
CA ARG A 1044 34.07 0.27 -112.14
C ARG A 1044 32.74 -0.40 -111.84
N LEU A 1045 32.08 -0.97 -112.85
CA LEU A 1045 30.83 -1.73 -112.69
C LEU A 1045 31.04 -2.92 -111.76
N LYS A 1046 32.12 -3.68 -111.95
CA LYS A 1046 32.46 -4.83 -111.11
C LYS A 1046 32.77 -4.44 -109.65
N ARG A 1047 33.45 -3.30 -109.42
CA ARG A 1047 33.68 -2.78 -108.06
C ARG A 1047 32.39 -2.24 -107.43
N PHE A 1048 31.57 -1.54 -108.21
CA PHE A 1048 30.28 -1.03 -107.75
C PHE A 1048 29.36 -2.15 -107.28
N THR A 1049 29.20 -3.21 -108.07
CA THR A 1049 28.33 -4.33 -107.70
C THR A 1049 28.83 -5.06 -106.46
N SER A 1050 30.15 -5.27 -106.33
CA SER A 1050 30.75 -5.85 -105.12
C SER A 1050 30.52 -4.99 -103.89
N ASN A 1051 30.77 -3.68 -103.98
CA ASN A 1051 30.58 -2.75 -102.86
C ASN A 1051 29.10 -2.62 -102.48
N LEU A 1052 28.19 -2.63 -103.46
CA LEU A 1052 26.76 -2.49 -103.21
C LEU A 1052 26.20 -3.73 -102.50
N ILE A 1053 26.64 -4.93 -102.86
CA ILE A 1053 26.29 -6.17 -102.16
C ILE A 1053 26.76 -6.11 -100.70
N GLU A 1054 28.01 -5.71 -100.46
CA GLU A 1054 28.57 -5.60 -99.10
C GLU A 1054 27.79 -4.59 -98.24
N GLN A 1055 27.39 -3.46 -98.81
CA GLN A 1055 26.58 -2.47 -98.10
C GLN A 1055 25.14 -2.97 -97.84
N ILE A 1056 24.56 -3.80 -98.72
CA ILE A 1056 23.24 -4.43 -98.52
C ILE A 1056 23.32 -5.46 -97.38
N ASP A 1057 24.36 -6.29 -97.38
CA ASP A 1057 24.58 -7.28 -96.32
C ASP A 1057 24.76 -6.61 -94.96
N SER A 1058 25.47 -5.46 -94.92
CA SER A 1058 25.61 -4.64 -93.72
C SER A 1058 24.26 -4.08 -93.21
N LEU A 1059 23.42 -3.54 -94.11
CA LEU A 1059 22.06 -3.09 -93.77
C LEU A 1059 21.19 -4.25 -93.25
N SER A 1060 21.30 -5.42 -93.87
CA SER A 1060 20.57 -6.62 -93.43
C SER A 1060 20.99 -7.04 -92.03
N ALA A 1061 22.30 -7.04 -91.74
CA ALA A 1061 22.81 -7.35 -90.41
C ALA A 1061 22.32 -6.35 -89.33
N ILE A 1062 22.29 -5.04 -89.64
CA ILE A 1062 21.74 -4.01 -88.73
C ILE A 1062 20.25 -4.23 -88.50
N ALA A 1063 19.48 -4.51 -89.55
CA ALA A 1063 18.03 -4.76 -89.44
C ALA A 1063 17.73 -6.03 -88.63
N SER A 1064 18.51 -7.11 -88.81
CA SER A 1064 18.41 -8.33 -88.01
C SER A 1064 18.75 -8.07 -86.55
N ALA A 1065 19.83 -7.33 -86.26
CA ALA A 1065 20.21 -6.96 -84.89
C ALA A 1065 19.13 -6.10 -84.21
N PHE A 1066 18.53 -5.15 -84.94
CA PHE A 1066 17.43 -4.34 -84.44
C PHE A 1066 16.18 -5.16 -84.13
N SER A 1067 15.78 -6.04 -85.05
CA SER A 1067 14.62 -6.92 -84.87
C SER A 1067 14.80 -7.83 -83.65
N GLN A 1068 16.02 -8.35 -83.43
CA GLN A 1068 16.34 -9.20 -82.30
C GLN A 1068 16.28 -8.46 -80.95
N PHE A 1069 16.69 -7.17 -80.92
CA PHE A 1069 16.49 -6.32 -79.74
C PHE A 1069 15.00 -5.98 -79.53
N ALA A 1070 14.27 -5.67 -80.61
CA ALA A 1070 12.86 -5.29 -80.57
C ALA A 1070 11.93 -6.42 -80.12
N GLN A 1071 12.31 -7.67 -80.42
CA GLN A 1071 11.53 -8.85 -80.06
C GLN A 1071 11.83 -9.41 -78.68
N MET A 1072 12.78 -8.85 -77.90
CA MET A 1072 13.28 -9.41 -76.64
C MET A 1072 12.19 -10.11 -75.80
N PRO A 1073 12.07 -11.46 -75.92
CA PRO A 1073 11.15 -12.21 -75.10
C PRO A 1073 11.64 -12.17 -73.67
N GLN A 1074 10.75 -12.25 -72.67
CA GLN A 1074 11.20 -12.36 -71.29
C GLN A 1074 12.18 -13.56 -71.17
N PRO A 1075 13.40 -13.35 -70.64
CA PRO A 1075 14.42 -14.39 -70.57
C PRO A 1075 13.84 -15.59 -69.79
N ARG A 1076 13.81 -16.76 -70.45
CA ARG A 1076 13.32 -17.98 -69.80
C ARG A 1076 14.46 -18.57 -69.01
N THR A 1077 14.51 -18.20 -67.73
CA THR A 1077 15.53 -18.71 -66.83
C THR A 1077 15.20 -20.16 -66.46
N GLU A 1078 15.87 -21.13 -67.09
CA GLU A 1078 15.68 -22.55 -66.87
C GLU A 1078 16.98 -23.25 -66.43
N LYS A 1079 16.90 -24.56 -66.13
CA LYS A 1079 18.04 -25.38 -65.71
C LYS A 1079 18.77 -25.88 -66.96
N VAL A 1080 19.93 -25.30 -67.27
CA VAL A 1080 20.71 -25.59 -68.50
C VAL A 1080 21.93 -26.44 -68.18
N ASN A 1081 22.14 -27.53 -68.92
CA ASN A 1081 23.35 -28.36 -68.84
C ASN A 1081 24.45 -27.77 -69.72
N LEU A 1082 25.50 -27.19 -69.11
CA LEU A 1082 26.57 -26.53 -69.85
C LEU A 1082 27.40 -27.47 -70.72
N VAL A 1083 27.66 -28.69 -70.24
CA VAL A 1083 28.48 -29.68 -70.95
C VAL A 1083 27.81 -30.06 -72.27
N GLU A 1084 26.50 -30.27 -72.24
CA GLU A 1084 25.71 -30.58 -73.44
C GLU A 1084 25.74 -29.42 -74.46
N ARG A 1085 25.62 -28.18 -73.99
CA ARG A 1085 25.62 -27.00 -74.89
C ARG A 1085 26.99 -26.76 -75.52
N LEU A 1086 28.07 -26.89 -74.75
CA LEU A 1086 29.44 -26.87 -75.27
C LEU A 1086 29.64 -27.95 -76.34
N MET A 1087 29.19 -29.18 -76.08
CA MET A 1087 29.29 -30.26 -77.08
C MET A 1087 28.52 -29.93 -78.36
N GLN A 1088 27.29 -29.42 -78.26
CA GLN A 1088 26.49 -29.04 -79.44
C GLN A 1088 27.16 -27.92 -80.24
N SER A 1089 27.70 -26.89 -79.59
CA SER A 1089 28.44 -25.83 -80.27
C SER A 1089 29.66 -26.35 -81.03
N THR A 1090 30.28 -27.42 -80.56
CA THR A 1090 31.52 -27.94 -81.17
C THR A 1090 31.25 -28.87 -82.34
N GLN A 1091 30.10 -29.55 -82.34
CA GLN A 1091 29.62 -30.32 -83.50
C GLN A 1091 29.44 -29.43 -84.73
N LEU A 1092 29.00 -28.18 -84.57
CA LEU A 1092 28.83 -27.22 -85.66
C LEU A 1092 30.14 -26.90 -86.41
N PHE A 1093 31.31 -27.12 -85.79
CA PHE A 1093 32.61 -26.77 -86.38
C PHE A 1093 33.52 -27.99 -86.65
N LYS A 1094 33.02 -29.23 -86.46
CA LYS A 1094 33.78 -30.47 -86.71
C LYS A 1094 34.18 -30.68 -88.17
N GLU A 1095 33.47 -30.09 -89.12
CA GLU A 1095 33.76 -30.21 -90.56
C GLU A 1095 34.86 -29.23 -91.05
N CYS A 1096 35.40 -28.38 -90.18
CA CYS A 1096 36.51 -27.47 -90.52
C CYS A 1096 37.84 -28.25 -90.60
N THR A 1097 38.25 -28.62 -91.81
CA THR A 1097 39.44 -29.48 -92.06
C THR A 1097 40.80 -28.89 -91.67
N TYR A 1098 40.88 -27.60 -91.31
CA TYR A 1098 42.14 -26.90 -90.98
C TYR A 1098 42.30 -26.54 -89.49
N VAL A 1099 41.33 -26.87 -88.62
CA VAL A 1099 41.38 -26.62 -87.17
C VAL A 1099 41.01 -27.88 -86.39
N GLU A 1100 41.89 -28.29 -85.47
CA GLU A 1100 41.65 -29.35 -84.50
C GLU A 1100 41.01 -28.75 -83.23
N VAL A 1101 39.85 -29.25 -82.82
CA VAL A 1101 39.14 -28.79 -81.61
C VAL A 1101 39.23 -29.87 -80.54
N ASP A 1102 40.04 -29.61 -79.50
CA ASP A 1102 40.30 -30.52 -78.39
C ASP A 1102 39.52 -30.10 -77.13
N PHE A 1103 39.02 -31.07 -76.36
CA PHE A 1103 38.28 -30.84 -75.12
C PHE A 1103 38.96 -31.56 -73.95
N ASP A 1104 39.14 -30.86 -72.83
CA ASP A 1104 39.72 -31.36 -71.59
C ASP A 1104 38.69 -31.19 -70.45
N PHE A 1105 37.61 -31.99 -70.51
CA PHE A 1105 36.57 -32.14 -69.48
C PHE A 1105 35.77 -33.44 -69.68
N ASP A 1106 35.17 -33.99 -68.60
CA ASP A 1106 34.36 -35.21 -68.68
C ASP A 1106 33.01 -34.96 -69.35
N THR A 1107 32.77 -35.60 -70.50
CA THR A 1107 31.53 -35.48 -71.27
C THR A 1107 30.32 -36.12 -70.59
N HIS A 1108 30.51 -36.93 -69.54
CA HIS A 1108 29.42 -37.57 -68.78
C HIS A 1108 28.99 -36.77 -67.55
N GLN A 1109 29.74 -35.73 -67.16
CA GLN A 1109 29.41 -34.88 -66.03
C GLN A 1109 28.39 -33.82 -66.46
N ALA A 1110 27.21 -33.77 -65.80
CA ALA A 1110 26.22 -32.72 -66.05
C ALA A 1110 26.43 -31.56 -65.07
N ILE A 1111 26.74 -30.37 -65.59
CA ILE A 1111 26.85 -29.14 -64.78
C ILE A 1111 25.69 -28.22 -65.12
N TYR A 1112 24.89 -27.91 -64.10
CA TYR A 1112 23.67 -27.13 -64.26
C TYR A 1112 23.83 -25.70 -63.79
N ILE A 1113 23.45 -24.77 -64.66
CA ILE A 1113 23.32 -23.34 -64.35
C ILE A 1113 21.89 -22.86 -64.58
N LYS A 1114 21.55 -21.70 -64.01
CA LYS A 1114 20.25 -21.06 -64.21
C LYS A 1114 20.38 -20.03 -65.32
N ALA A 1115 20.02 -20.40 -66.56
CA ALA A 1115 20.21 -19.57 -67.74
C ALA A 1115 19.14 -19.82 -68.81
N ASP A 1116 19.16 -19.04 -69.88
CA ASP A 1116 18.37 -19.29 -71.09
C ASP A 1116 19.15 -20.21 -72.06
N ASN A 1117 18.54 -21.32 -72.45
CA ASN A 1117 19.18 -22.40 -73.19
C ASN A 1117 19.72 -21.99 -74.56
N GLU A 1118 18.92 -21.24 -75.34
CA GLU A 1118 19.31 -20.77 -76.67
C GLU A 1118 20.40 -19.69 -76.60
N ARG A 1119 20.33 -18.80 -75.59
CA ARG A 1119 21.35 -17.76 -75.39
C ARG A 1119 22.71 -18.34 -74.99
N MET A 1120 22.75 -19.42 -74.21
CA MET A 1120 24.01 -20.10 -73.88
C MET A 1120 24.68 -20.73 -75.11
N LEU A 1121 23.89 -21.32 -76.02
CA LEU A 1121 24.40 -21.85 -77.29
C LEU A 1121 24.99 -20.72 -78.16
N GLN A 1122 24.32 -19.55 -78.19
CA GLN A 1122 24.82 -18.35 -78.88
C GLN A 1122 26.17 -17.88 -78.31
N VAL A 1123 26.34 -17.91 -76.98
CA VAL A 1123 27.59 -17.55 -76.31
C VAL A 1123 28.75 -18.43 -76.79
N PHE A 1124 28.59 -19.75 -76.71
CA PHE A 1124 29.66 -20.69 -77.07
C PHE A 1124 29.96 -20.68 -78.56
N ASN A 1125 28.94 -20.59 -79.43
CA ASN A 1125 29.15 -20.48 -80.88
C ASN A 1125 29.97 -19.24 -81.26
N ASN A 1126 29.69 -18.10 -80.64
CA ASN A 1126 30.44 -16.87 -80.91
C ASN A 1126 31.89 -16.96 -80.46
N LEU A 1127 32.15 -17.53 -79.28
CA LEU A 1127 33.50 -17.68 -78.76
C LEU A 1127 34.33 -18.68 -79.56
N ILE A 1128 33.78 -19.85 -79.92
CA ILE A 1128 34.46 -20.85 -80.75
C ILE A 1128 34.71 -20.31 -82.16
N LYS A 1129 33.72 -19.63 -82.75
CA LYS A 1129 33.89 -18.98 -84.06
C LYS A 1129 34.99 -17.92 -84.01
N ASN A 1130 35.06 -17.12 -82.94
CA ASN A 1130 36.12 -16.13 -82.76
C ASN A 1130 37.50 -16.79 -82.63
N ALA A 1131 37.61 -17.89 -81.89
CA ALA A 1131 38.83 -18.69 -81.73
C ALA A 1131 39.32 -19.24 -83.08
N ILE A 1132 38.43 -19.85 -83.88
CA ILE A 1132 38.76 -20.37 -85.23
C ILE A 1132 39.23 -19.24 -86.15
N GLN A 1133 38.51 -18.12 -86.18
CA GLN A 1133 38.86 -17.00 -87.05
C GLN A 1133 40.11 -16.21 -86.61
N ALA A 1134 40.67 -16.46 -85.43
CA ALA A 1134 41.92 -15.85 -84.97
C ALA A 1134 43.16 -16.58 -85.51
N ILE A 1135 42.97 -17.77 -86.09
CA ILE A 1135 44.05 -18.63 -86.56
C ILE A 1135 44.37 -18.30 -88.02
N PRO A 1136 45.64 -17.97 -88.35
CA PRO A 1136 46.03 -17.69 -89.73
C PRO A 1136 46.06 -18.98 -90.57
N PRO A 1137 45.71 -18.93 -91.86
CA PRO A 1137 45.63 -20.12 -92.73
C PRO A 1137 46.98 -20.82 -92.95
N THR A 1138 48.10 -20.20 -92.58
CA THR A 1138 49.46 -20.76 -92.65
C THR A 1138 49.83 -21.64 -91.45
N LYS A 1139 48.97 -21.74 -90.44
CA LYS A 1139 49.22 -22.48 -89.18
C LYS A 1139 48.13 -23.52 -88.99
N GLN A 1140 48.49 -24.74 -88.56
CA GLN A 1140 47.49 -25.73 -88.18
C GLN A 1140 46.77 -25.24 -86.92
N GLY A 1141 45.47 -25.02 -87.03
CA GLY A 1141 44.68 -24.44 -85.97
C GLY A 1141 44.44 -25.42 -84.85
N LYS A 1142 44.57 -24.95 -83.60
CA LYS A 1142 44.18 -25.69 -82.40
C LYS A 1142 43.30 -24.81 -81.55
N VAL A 1143 42.08 -25.28 -81.28
CA VAL A 1143 41.17 -24.67 -80.32
C VAL A 1143 41.00 -25.63 -79.15
N HIS A 1144 41.32 -25.17 -77.96
CA HIS A 1144 41.32 -25.98 -76.76
C HIS A 1144 40.25 -25.51 -75.78
N LEU A 1145 39.38 -26.42 -75.38
CA LEU A 1145 38.23 -26.15 -74.54
C LEU A 1145 38.40 -26.86 -73.20
N LYS A 1146 38.40 -26.10 -72.10
CA LYS A 1146 38.37 -26.65 -70.75
C LYS A 1146 37.14 -26.19 -70.01
N LEU A 1147 36.66 -27.05 -69.15
CA LEU A 1147 35.57 -26.75 -68.23
C LEU A 1147 35.96 -27.27 -66.85
N ASN A 1148 35.87 -26.40 -65.84
CA ASN A 1148 36.27 -26.74 -64.48
C ASN A 1148 35.27 -26.16 -63.47
N GLN A 1149 34.76 -26.99 -62.57
CA GLN A 1149 33.88 -26.56 -61.48
C GLN A 1149 34.69 -26.36 -60.20
N LYS A 1150 34.65 -25.16 -59.63
CA LYS A 1150 35.26 -24.85 -58.33
C LYS A 1150 34.24 -24.15 -57.43
N ASN A 1151 33.93 -24.77 -56.28
CA ASN A 1151 32.95 -24.30 -55.31
C ASN A 1151 31.57 -24.05 -55.98
N ASP A 1152 31.03 -22.84 -55.80
CA ASP A 1152 29.73 -22.41 -56.29
C ASP A 1152 29.76 -21.89 -57.75
N LYS A 1153 30.89 -22.02 -58.45
CA LYS A 1153 31.05 -21.51 -59.82
C LYS A 1153 31.65 -22.55 -60.78
N VAL A 1154 31.20 -22.50 -62.04
CA VAL A 1154 31.80 -23.22 -63.17
C VAL A 1154 32.54 -22.24 -64.06
N LEU A 1155 33.75 -22.60 -64.46
CA LEU A 1155 34.62 -21.84 -65.35
C LEU A 1155 34.80 -22.60 -66.67
N VAL A 1156 34.44 -21.96 -67.77
CA VAL A 1156 34.67 -22.44 -69.14
C VAL A 1156 35.78 -21.61 -69.77
N SER A 1157 36.82 -22.25 -70.31
CA SER A 1157 37.90 -21.57 -71.03
C SER A 1157 38.00 -22.07 -72.47
N ILE A 1158 38.07 -21.14 -73.42
CA ILE A 1158 38.16 -21.41 -74.86
C ILE A 1158 39.44 -20.74 -75.38
N GLY A 1159 40.47 -21.55 -75.62
CA GLY A 1159 41.79 -21.11 -76.07
C GLY A 1159 42.02 -21.38 -77.56
N ASP A 1160 42.70 -20.48 -78.25
CA ASP A 1160 43.20 -20.66 -79.61
C ASP A 1160 44.72 -20.51 -79.68
N ASN A 1161 45.33 -21.06 -80.73
CA ASN A 1161 46.76 -20.87 -81.05
C ASN A 1161 46.99 -19.81 -82.15
N GLY A 1162 46.08 -18.85 -82.29
CA GLY A 1162 46.05 -17.83 -83.34
C GLY A 1162 47.01 -16.66 -83.11
N VAL A 1163 46.70 -15.51 -83.73
CA VAL A 1163 47.57 -14.32 -83.69
C VAL A 1163 47.59 -13.58 -82.35
N GLY A 1164 46.69 -13.90 -81.42
CA GLY A 1164 46.55 -13.16 -80.16
C GLY A 1164 46.03 -11.73 -80.33
N ILE A 1165 45.84 -11.03 -79.22
CA ILE A 1165 45.33 -9.65 -79.12
C ILE A 1165 46.50 -8.75 -78.69
N SER A 1166 46.70 -7.62 -79.38
CA SER A 1166 47.72 -6.64 -78.98
C SER A 1166 47.25 -5.82 -77.78
N LYS A 1167 48.19 -5.37 -76.93
CA LYS A 1167 47.88 -4.58 -75.72
C LYS A 1167 47.05 -3.32 -75.97
N GLU A 1168 47.15 -2.73 -77.17
CA GLU A 1168 46.39 -1.54 -77.55
C GLU A 1168 44.88 -1.81 -77.69
N PHE A 1169 44.49 -3.04 -77.99
CA PHE A 1169 43.10 -3.41 -78.23
C PHE A 1169 42.39 -4.03 -77.01
N GLU A 1170 43.14 -4.39 -75.96
CA GLU A 1170 42.64 -5.14 -74.80
C GLU A 1170 41.40 -4.49 -74.15
N ASN A 1171 41.43 -3.18 -73.93
CA ASN A 1171 40.36 -2.44 -73.24
C ASN A 1171 39.07 -2.28 -74.06
N ASN A 1172 39.12 -2.53 -75.38
CA ASN A 1172 38.01 -2.28 -76.28
C ASN A 1172 37.34 -3.57 -76.80
N MET A 1173 37.92 -4.76 -76.54
CA MET A 1173 37.45 -6.05 -77.08
C MET A 1173 35.98 -6.39 -76.78
N PHE A 1174 35.42 -5.87 -75.68
CA PHE A 1174 34.01 -6.09 -75.30
C PHE A 1174 33.10 -4.90 -75.59
N GLN A 1175 33.61 -3.82 -76.18
CA GLN A 1175 32.77 -2.68 -76.58
C GLN A 1175 31.96 -3.04 -77.84
N PRO A 1176 30.67 -2.67 -77.90
CA PRO A 1176 29.88 -2.82 -79.12
C PRO A 1176 30.55 -2.13 -80.31
N ASN A 1177 30.45 -2.73 -81.50
CA ASN A 1177 31.00 -2.22 -82.77
C ASN A 1177 32.54 -2.18 -82.86
N PHE A 1178 33.27 -2.72 -81.88
CA PHE A 1178 34.72 -2.86 -81.96
C PHE A 1178 35.11 -4.16 -82.69
N THR A 1179 35.84 -4.04 -83.80
CA THR A 1179 36.37 -5.17 -84.59
C THR A 1179 37.73 -4.82 -85.18
N THR A 1180 38.64 -5.79 -85.22
CA THR A 1180 39.95 -5.68 -85.88
C THR A 1180 39.97 -6.33 -87.27
N LYS A 1181 38.83 -6.85 -87.74
CA LYS A 1181 38.68 -7.58 -89.01
C LYS A 1181 37.86 -6.77 -90.01
N SER A 1182 38.23 -6.85 -91.29
CA SER A 1182 37.58 -6.13 -92.39
C SER A 1182 36.11 -6.51 -92.64
N SER A 1183 35.66 -7.68 -92.19
CA SER A 1183 34.30 -8.21 -92.42
C SER A 1183 33.50 -8.50 -91.14
N GLY A 1184 33.92 -7.97 -89.98
CA GLY A 1184 33.28 -8.24 -88.68
C GLY A 1184 32.27 -7.17 -88.28
N THR A 1185 31.14 -7.54 -87.68
CA THR A 1185 30.13 -6.58 -87.17
C THR A 1185 30.50 -5.94 -85.84
N GLY A 1186 31.54 -6.43 -85.15
CA GLY A 1186 31.97 -5.92 -83.84
C GLY A 1186 30.97 -6.13 -82.68
N LEU A 1187 29.82 -6.77 -82.92
CA LEU A 1187 28.77 -6.97 -81.92
C LEU A 1187 28.90 -8.29 -81.15
N GLY A 1188 29.60 -9.29 -81.70
CA GLY A 1188 29.60 -10.65 -81.17
C GLY A 1188 30.09 -10.79 -79.72
N LEU A 1189 31.23 -10.20 -79.37
CA LEU A 1189 31.79 -10.27 -78.01
C LEU A 1189 31.01 -9.40 -77.00
N ALA A 1190 30.44 -8.27 -77.45
CA ALA A 1190 29.58 -7.43 -76.62
C ALA A 1190 28.27 -8.16 -76.27
N ILE A 1191 27.66 -8.88 -77.21
CA ILE A 1191 26.50 -9.74 -76.97
C ILE A 1191 26.84 -10.85 -75.98
N VAL A 1192 27.99 -11.50 -76.15
CA VAL A 1192 28.45 -12.54 -75.21
C VAL A 1192 28.57 -11.99 -73.79
N LYS A 1193 29.21 -10.82 -73.62
CA LYS A 1193 29.37 -10.19 -72.31
C LYS A 1193 28.01 -9.88 -71.66
N ASN A 1194 27.10 -9.27 -72.40
CA ASN A 1194 25.75 -8.95 -71.89
C ASN A 1194 25.00 -10.20 -71.44
N ILE A 1195 25.01 -11.28 -72.24
CA ILE A 1195 24.35 -12.54 -71.90
C ILE A 1195 24.98 -13.17 -70.64
N VAL A 1196 26.31 -13.18 -70.54
CA VAL A 1196 27.02 -13.77 -69.39
C VAL A 1196 26.70 -13.00 -68.10
N GLU A 1197 26.73 -11.66 -68.14
CA GLU A 1197 26.42 -10.82 -66.98
C GLU A 1197 24.95 -10.87 -66.57
N GLU A 1198 24.01 -10.97 -67.52
CA GLU A 1198 22.56 -11.11 -67.28
C GLU A 1198 22.22 -12.34 -66.41
N PHE A 1199 22.99 -13.43 -66.56
CA PHE A 1199 22.83 -14.66 -65.76
C PHE A 1199 23.82 -14.77 -64.59
N GLY A 1200 24.34 -13.62 -64.11
CA GLY A 1200 25.17 -13.53 -62.91
C GLY A 1200 26.59 -14.09 -63.08
N GLY A 1201 27.05 -14.24 -64.33
CA GLY A 1201 28.37 -14.70 -64.70
C GLY A 1201 29.38 -13.56 -64.91
N SER A 1202 30.61 -13.92 -65.30
CA SER A 1202 31.64 -12.95 -65.70
C SER A 1202 32.48 -13.49 -66.85
N ILE A 1203 32.94 -12.61 -67.74
CA ILE A 1203 33.79 -12.95 -68.90
C ILE A 1203 35.05 -12.08 -68.92
N TRP A 1204 36.19 -12.70 -69.24
CA TRP A 1204 37.47 -12.02 -69.48
C TRP A 1204 38.32 -12.85 -70.46
N PHE A 1205 39.52 -12.38 -70.80
CA PHE A 1205 40.45 -13.13 -71.65
C PHE A 1205 41.90 -12.92 -71.22
N GLU A 1206 42.75 -13.87 -71.57
CA GLU A 1206 44.21 -13.77 -71.49
C GLU A 1206 44.77 -13.99 -72.90
N SER A 1207 45.64 -13.11 -73.38
CA SER A 1207 46.16 -13.19 -74.75
C SER A 1207 47.63 -12.79 -74.79
N GLU A 1208 48.41 -13.45 -75.62
CA GLU A 1208 49.77 -13.04 -75.95
C GLU A 1208 49.92 -12.94 -77.47
N TYR A 1209 50.32 -11.76 -77.94
CA TYR A 1209 50.45 -11.49 -79.37
C TYR A 1209 51.44 -12.47 -80.04
N GLY A 1210 50.99 -13.12 -81.10
CA GLY A 1210 51.71 -14.17 -81.83
C GLY A 1210 51.57 -15.59 -81.28
N LYS A 1211 51.00 -15.78 -80.07
CA LYS A 1211 50.84 -17.11 -79.44
C LYS A 1211 49.39 -17.59 -79.40
N GLY A 1212 48.41 -16.70 -79.19
CA GLY A 1212 46.98 -17.04 -79.17
C GLY A 1212 46.20 -16.32 -78.06
N THR A 1213 44.89 -16.58 -77.98
CA THR A 1213 43.98 -16.00 -76.96
C THR A 1213 43.21 -17.09 -76.23
N THR A 1214 42.98 -16.92 -74.93
CA THR A 1214 42.05 -17.74 -74.15
C THR A 1214 40.96 -16.87 -73.53
N PHE A 1215 39.70 -17.12 -73.92
CA PHE A 1215 38.53 -16.51 -73.29
C PHE A 1215 38.04 -17.35 -72.12
N PHE A 1216 37.70 -16.70 -71.02
CA PHE A 1216 37.18 -17.32 -69.80
C PHE A 1216 35.77 -16.82 -69.50
N VAL A 1217 34.86 -17.74 -69.21
CA VAL A 1217 33.46 -17.45 -68.84
C VAL A 1217 33.13 -18.20 -67.55
N SER A 1218 32.62 -17.50 -66.54
CA SER A 1218 32.23 -18.08 -65.26
C SER A 1218 30.73 -17.96 -65.00
N PHE A 1219 30.09 -18.98 -64.44
CA PHE A 1219 28.68 -18.94 -64.00
C PHE A 1219 28.48 -19.52 -62.59
N PRO A 1220 27.48 -19.07 -61.81
CA PRO A 1220 27.09 -19.71 -60.56
C PRO A 1220 26.36 -21.04 -60.81
N VAL A 1221 26.73 -22.09 -60.07
CA VAL A 1221 26.13 -23.42 -60.20
C VAL A 1221 24.85 -23.50 -59.36
N ILE A 1222 23.82 -24.21 -59.83
CA ILE A 1222 22.63 -24.50 -59.03
C ILE A 1222 22.98 -25.59 -58.00
N ASP A 1223 23.11 -25.16 -56.74
CA ASP A 1223 23.45 -25.90 -55.51
C ASP A 1223 23.61 -27.43 -55.57
N THR A 1224 24.76 -27.87 -55.06
CA THR A 1224 25.11 -29.28 -54.79
C THR A 1224 24.40 -29.69 -53.50
N ILE A 1225 23.39 -30.58 -53.57
CA ILE A 1225 22.61 -31.03 -52.41
C ILE A 1225 23.54 -31.52 -51.29
N THR A 1226 23.61 -30.75 -50.21
CA THR A 1226 24.25 -31.15 -48.95
C THR A 1226 23.28 -32.09 -48.22
N ARG A 1227 23.69 -33.35 -48.03
CA ARG A 1227 22.99 -34.34 -47.19
C ARG A 1227 22.84 -33.80 -45.76
N ILE A 1228 21.60 -33.70 -45.26
CA ILE A 1228 21.30 -33.59 -43.83
C ILE A 1228 20.67 -34.92 -43.40
N TYR A 1229 21.34 -35.60 -42.47
CA TYR A 1229 20.89 -36.83 -41.81
C TYR A 1229 19.84 -36.54 -40.72
N SER A 1230 19.03 -37.58 -40.49
CA SER A 1230 18.12 -37.91 -39.38
C SER A 1230 18.43 -37.32 -38.01
#